data_AF-A0AA38SHY7-F1
#
_entry.id   AF-A0AA38SHY7-F1
#
_cell.length_a   1.000
_cell.length_b   1.000
_cell.length_c   1.000
_cell.angle_alpha   90.00
_cell.angle_beta   90.00
_cell.angle_gamma   90.00
#
_symmetry.space_group_name_H-M   'P 1'
#
loop_
_entity.id
_entity.type
_entity.pdbx_description
1 polymer ?
#
loop_
_entity_poly.entity_id
_entity_poly.type
_entity_poly.pdbx_seq_one_letter_code
_entity_poly.pdbx_strand_id
1 'polypeptide(L)'
;MYKIIYDSYNLFIIHPNSLELWRAFPQVLVIDARYKTNSYHMPLLEIVGVTSTNKTFSIAFVFMHEEKVPNYIWALECLKSNIYDNFYPSAIVTDRELALINACKKVFPTAKRLLCRWHINHNVINHCRPMIQNSQEWSSFYQSWSSLLESPNEEVYKYHLAKLQEKLLNYPGVWNYVNGVWLTPYKEMFVDQYLNFGNHTTNRVESQHAKLKKYIESPRADLQNFLSHIHQVIQSQDTSIKASFEMSRNIRKHLFKDDQFNILRGFVSFNALDMIFNENKRIFAEQCGCKLRTSHGLPCAHELALYRCQHVPIPLDAIDIFWKKLDFSPCVSAHDGDIQCDDEVQMFTENFNKQSGSGKKSMLQKLKNMIKPQKTLFHEPAVHITSRGRPSLKKSSSKKSNIEDSRRYSTSNAPTFINSEDFGRQESARHSSYFQRQPTPRNRYFDQIPSLFHPYIMHIQDVLGDGNCGFRAISTCLGGDEDAWDNIRKELMDELCEHYYYYNNVITNEGPRIYDALNFFQKGVFAPVPYWIAMPEMAILAASKYNVILHVLSMRGSVTYLPFRTPPPPSQHVSIAIVHVDNNHYIKVVLNGEYPMPTLIHHWTRHRLEEASTWIDSYRRRFDMYEEYIDRVHTSDYMDVDE
;
A
#
# COMPACT_ATOMS: atom_id res chain seq x y z
N MET A 1 -23.09 15.15 -15.86
CA MET A 1 -23.47 14.04 -16.77
C MET A 1 -22.20 13.44 -17.35
N TYR A 2 -22.17 12.14 -17.69
CA TYR A 2 -21.05 11.55 -18.43
C TYR A 2 -20.92 12.17 -19.83
N LYS A 3 -19.69 12.25 -20.37
CA LYS A 3 -19.50 12.42 -21.81
C LYS A 3 -19.24 11.04 -22.40
N ILE A 4 -20.13 10.62 -23.28
CA ILE A 4 -20.07 9.33 -23.98
C ILE A 4 -19.91 9.65 -25.47
N ILE A 5 -18.96 8.98 -26.13
CA ILE A 5 -18.70 9.07 -27.56
C ILE A 5 -18.76 7.64 -28.09
N TYR A 6 -19.40 7.41 -29.24
CA TYR A 6 -19.48 6.07 -29.84
C TYR A 6 -19.45 6.16 -31.37
N ASP A 7 -19.02 5.07 -32.00
CA ASP A 7 -19.22 4.79 -33.41
C ASP A 7 -19.93 3.43 -33.58
N SER A 8 -19.89 2.82 -34.76
CA SER A 8 -20.52 1.51 -35.02
C SER A 8 -19.84 0.31 -34.32
N TYR A 9 -18.68 0.52 -33.69
CA TYR A 9 -17.79 -0.55 -33.19
C TYR A 9 -17.18 -0.26 -31.81
N ASN A 10 -17.15 1.00 -31.37
CA ASN A 10 -16.41 1.45 -30.20
C ASN A 10 -17.27 2.39 -29.32
N LEU A 11 -17.09 2.29 -28.00
CA LEU A 11 -17.81 3.08 -27.00
C LEU A 11 -16.82 3.66 -25.97
N PHE A 12 -16.62 4.97 -25.99
CA PHE A 12 -15.73 5.74 -25.12
C PHE A 12 -16.54 6.48 -24.04
N ILE A 13 -16.13 6.34 -22.78
CA ILE A 13 -16.81 6.88 -21.61
C ILE A 13 -15.81 7.70 -20.78
N ILE A 14 -16.12 8.97 -20.50
CA ILE A 14 -15.39 9.80 -19.54
C ILE A 14 -16.35 10.47 -18.53
N HIS A 15 -16.00 10.37 -17.25
CA HIS A 15 -16.72 10.97 -16.13
C HIS A 15 -16.33 12.45 -15.95
N PRO A 16 -17.23 13.36 -15.52
CA PRO A 16 -16.90 14.77 -15.31
C PRO A 16 -15.71 15.00 -14.36
N ASN A 17 -15.70 14.41 -13.16
CA ASN A 17 -14.55 14.54 -12.23
C ASN A 17 -13.24 13.95 -12.82
N SER A 18 -13.33 12.93 -13.68
CA SER A 18 -12.15 12.37 -14.38
C SER A 18 -11.65 13.30 -15.48
N LEU A 19 -12.55 14.04 -16.14
CA LEU A 19 -12.20 15.09 -17.10
C LEU A 19 -11.52 16.28 -16.41
N GLU A 20 -11.97 16.67 -15.22
CA GLU A 20 -11.32 17.67 -14.38
C GLU A 20 -9.91 17.21 -13.98
N LEU A 21 -9.78 16.00 -13.42
CA LEU A 21 -8.48 15.41 -13.05
C LEU A 21 -7.55 15.21 -14.26
N TRP A 22 -8.07 14.83 -15.43
CA TRP A 22 -7.29 14.68 -16.67
C TRP A 22 -6.75 16.01 -17.17
N ARG A 23 -7.54 17.09 -17.08
CA ARG A 23 -7.09 18.45 -17.39
C ARG A 23 -6.11 18.99 -16.35
N ALA A 24 -6.23 18.57 -15.09
CA ALA A 24 -5.32 18.95 -14.02
C ALA A 24 -3.95 18.24 -14.12
N PHE A 25 -3.95 16.94 -14.39
CA PHE A 25 -2.76 16.08 -14.41
C PHE A 25 -2.57 15.33 -15.75
N PRO A 26 -2.32 16.04 -16.87
CA PRO A 26 -2.15 15.42 -18.19
C PRO A 26 -0.81 14.68 -18.39
N GLN A 27 0.16 14.83 -17.47
CA GLN A 27 1.57 14.51 -17.70
C GLN A 27 1.87 13.00 -17.86
N VAL A 28 1.09 12.12 -17.22
CA VAL A 28 1.30 10.67 -17.24
C VAL A 28 0.00 9.96 -17.57
N LEU A 29 0.03 9.16 -18.63
CA LEU A 29 -0.97 8.13 -18.90
C LEU A 29 -0.39 6.76 -18.55
N VAL A 30 -1.21 5.89 -17.96
CA VAL A 30 -0.97 4.45 -17.90
C VAL A 30 -2.15 3.76 -18.57
N ILE A 31 -1.88 2.91 -19.56
CA ILE A 31 -2.88 2.35 -20.48
C ILE A 31 -2.70 0.84 -20.60
N ASP A 32 -3.79 0.10 -20.40
CA ASP A 32 -3.84 -1.37 -20.42
C ASP A 32 -5.18 -1.81 -21.04
N ALA A 33 -5.16 -2.92 -21.78
CA ALA A 33 -6.33 -3.47 -22.46
C ALA A 33 -6.67 -4.85 -21.87
N ARG A 34 -7.85 -4.97 -21.25
CA ARG A 34 -8.32 -6.22 -20.68
C ARG A 34 -9.17 -7.00 -21.68
N TYR A 35 -8.68 -8.18 -22.02
CA TYR A 35 -9.25 -9.06 -23.04
C TYR A 35 -10.65 -9.60 -22.69
N LYS A 36 -11.66 -9.11 -23.40
CA LYS A 36 -12.96 -9.77 -23.69
C LYS A 36 -13.82 -10.27 -22.52
N THR A 37 -13.60 -9.83 -21.28
CA THR A 37 -14.30 -10.37 -20.08
C THR A 37 -15.74 -9.90 -19.86
N ASN A 38 -16.45 -9.48 -20.91
CA ASN A 38 -17.87 -9.09 -20.85
C ASN A 38 -18.72 -9.99 -21.78
N SER A 39 -20.03 -9.94 -21.58
CA SER A 39 -21.04 -10.67 -22.37
C SER A 39 -21.05 -10.36 -23.86
N TYR A 40 -20.42 -9.26 -24.29
CA TYR A 40 -20.27 -8.88 -25.71
C TYR A 40 -18.89 -9.26 -26.29
N HIS A 41 -18.03 -9.87 -25.48
CA HIS A 41 -16.65 -10.27 -25.79
C HIS A 41 -15.78 -9.13 -26.36
N MET A 42 -16.08 -7.89 -25.98
CA MET A 42 -15.34 -6.70 -26.40
C MET A 42 -14.14 -6.46 -25.47
N PRO A 43 -12.92 -6.21 -25.99
CA PRO A 43 -11.83 -5.64 -25.22
C PRO A 43 -12.24 -4.35 -24.47
N LEU A 44 -11.87 -4.26 -23.19
CA LEU A 44 -12.01 -3.03 -22.38
C LEU A 44 -10.63 -2.40 -22.21
N LEU A 45 -10.45 -1.21 -22.76
CA LEU A 45 -9.30 -0.35 -22.52
C LEU A 45 -9.61 0.58 -21.34
N GLU A 46 -8.84 0.49 -20.24
CA GLU A 46 -8.84 1.50 -19.19
C GLU A 46 -7.62 2.41 -19.35
N ILE A 47 -7.86 3.72 -19.21
CA ILE A 47 -6.85 4.78 -19.28
C ILE A 47 -6.84 5.45 -17.91
N VAL A 48 -5.72 5.42 -17.20
CA VAL A 48 -5.57 6.01 -15.85
C VAL A 48 -4.46 7.05 -15.81
N GLY A 49 -4.62 8.06 -14.97
CA GLY A 49 -3.64 9.10 -14.67
C GLY A 49 -3.08 8.98 -13.25
N VAL A 50 -2.06 9.79 -12.96
CA VAL A 50 -1.37 9.83 -11.66
C VAL A 50 -1.27 11.27 -11.17
N THR A 51 -1.57 11.52 -9.89
CA THR A 51 -1.44 12.85 -9.27
C THR A 51 -0.05 13.07 -8.65
N SER A 52 0.26 14.33 -8.35
CA SER A 52 1.44 14.75 -7.57
C SER A 52 1.60 14.00 -6.23
N THR A 53 0.49 13.57 -5.62
CA THR A 53 0.42 12.79 -4.38
C THR A 53 0.41 11.28 -4.61
N ASN A 54 0.93 10.84 -5.76
CA ASN A 54 1.11 9.45 -6.15
C ASN A 54 -0.20 8.63 -6.25
N LYS A 55 -1.37 9.30 -6.24
CA LYS A 55 -2.68 8.64 -6.36
C LYS A 55 -3.01 8.35 -7.82
N THR A 56 -3.54 7.16 -8.08
CA THR A 56 -4.11 6.79 -9.39
C THR A 56 -5.54 7.30 -9.50
N PHE A 57 -5.93 7.83 -10.66
CA PHE A 57 -7.33 8.11 -11.01
C PHE A 57 -7.68 7.53 -12.39
N SER A 58 -8.88 7.00 -12.55
CA SER A 58 -9.36 6.50 -13.84
C SER A 58 -9.82 7.68 -14.69
N ILE A 59 -9.25 7.82 -15.90
CA ILE A 59 -9.57 8.89 -16.84
C ILE A 59 -10.75 8.50 -17.72
N ALA A 60 -10.60 7.40 -18.47
CA ALA A 60 -11.57 6.97 -19.47
C ALA A 60 -11.63 5.44 -19.58
N PHE A 61 -12.78 4.95 -20.00
CA PHE A 61 -13.07 3.55 -20.24
C PHE A 61 -13.55 3.39 -21.68
N VAL A 62 -12.99 2.46 -22.43
CA VAL A 62 -13.32 2.28 -23.84
C VAL A 62 -13.57 0.81 -24.14
N PHE A 63 -14.82 0.47 -24.48
CA PHE A 63 -15.11 -0.82 -25.11
C PHE A 63 -14.77 -0.69 -26.59
N MET A 64 -13.88 -1.54 -27.09
CA MET A 64 -13.47 -1.59 -28.50
C MET A 64 -13.96 -2.90 -29.11
N HIS A 65 -14.24 -2.93 -30.41
CA HIS A 65 -14.55 -4.19 -31.09
C HIS A 65 -13.30 -5.08 -31.22
N GLU A 66 -12.14 -4.49 -31.50
CA GLU A 66 -10.87 -5.19 -31.73
C GLU A 66 -9.68 -4.40 -31.18
N GLU A 67 -8.62 -5.11 -30.76
CA GLU A 67 -7.34 -4.55 -30.31
C GLU A 67 -6.43 -4.19 -31.51
N LYS A 68 -6.97 -3.43 -32.48
CA LYS A 68 -6.24 -3.00 -33.69
C LYS A 68 -5.89 -1.52 -33.65
N VAL A 69 -4.86 -1.16 -34.40
CA VAL A 69 -4.33 0.22 -34.51
C VAL A 69 -5.43 1.28 -34.74
N PRO A 70 -6.45 1.08 -35.62
CA PRO A 70 -7.52 2.06 -35.81
C PRO A 70 -8.38 2.30 -34.56
N ASN A 71 -8.74 1.24 -33.82
CA ASN A 71 -9.55 1.32 -32.61
C ASN A 71 -8.82 2.09 -31.49
N TYR A 72 -7.54 1.77 -31.29
CA TYR A 72 -6.69 2.53 -30.35
C TYR A 72 -6.49 3.99 -30.79
N ILE A 73 -6.33 4.28 -32.09
CA ILE A 73 -6.27 5.67 -32.58
C ILE A 73 -7.57 6.41 -32.26
N TRP A 74 -8.73 5.81 -32.51
CA TRP A 74 -10.03 6.40 -32.21
C TRP A 74 -10.19 6.68 -30.70
N ALA A 75 -9.84 5.72 -29.85
CA ALA A 75 -9.88 5.86 -28.40
C ALA A 75 -8.98 6.99 -27.89
N LEU A 76 -7.77 7.11 -28.44
CA LEU A 76 -6.80 8.13 -28.02
C LEU A 76 -7.11 9.52 -28.61
N GLU A 77 -7.65 9.63 -29.81
CA GLU A 77 -8.14 10.93 -30.33
C GLU A 77 -9.39 11.39 -29.57
N CYS A 78 -10.28 10.47 -29.17
CA CYS A 78 -11.36 10.77 -28.21
C CYS A 78 -10.83 11.29 -26.87
N LEU A 79 -9.76 10.70 -26.32
CA LEU A 79 -9.10 11.19 -25.11
C LEU A 79 -8.49 12.59 -25.31
N LYS A 80 -7.83 12.80 -26.45
CA LYS A 80 -7.14 14.05 -26.82
C LYS A 80 -8.12 15.20 -27.07
N SER A 81 -9.31 14.95 -27.62
CA SER A 81 -10.37 15.95 -27.81
C SER A 81 -11.00 16.48 -26.51
N ASN A 82 -10.44 16.17 -25.34
CA ASN A 82 -10.95 16.54 -24.03
C ASN A 82 -10.00 17.45 -23.23
N ILE A 83 -8.71 17.53 -23.60
CA ILE A 83 -7.71 18.46 -23.06
C ILE A 83 -7.64 19.74 -23.89
N TYR A 84 -7.00 20.77 -23.33
CA TYR A 84 -6.71 22.02 -24.02
C TYR A 84 -5.47 21.86 -24.91
N ASP A 85 -5.35 22.69 -25.95
CA ASP A 85 -4.21 22.65 -26.86
C ASP A 85 -2.87 22.81 -26.11
N ASN A 86 -1.85 22.14 -26.63
CA ASN A 86 -0.49 22.02 -26.08
C ASN A 86 -0.30 21.15 -24.81
N PHE A 87 -1.35 20.74 -24.10
CA PHE A 87 -1.22 19.92 -22.87
C PHE A 87 -1.10 18.41 -23.12
N TYR A 88 -0.01 17.99 -23.78
CA TYR A 88 0.28 16.59 -24.09
C TYR A 88 0.97 15.83 -22.93
N PRO A 89 0.84 14.49 -22.86
CA PRO A 89 1.56 13.68 -21.89
C PRO A 89 3.07 13.77 -22.05
N SER A 90 3.79 13.83 -20.94
CA SER A 90 5.24 13.61 -20.91
C SER A 90 5.56 12.14 -21.15
N ALA A 91 4.81 11.24 -20.50
CA ALA A 91 4.96 9.79 -20.61
C ALA A 91 3.63 9.05 -20.80
N ILE A 92 3.68 7.94 -21.54
CA ILE A 92 2.59 6.97 -21.68
C ILE A 92 3.16 5.59 -21.36
N VAL A 93 2.79 5.01 -20.22
CA VAL A 93 3.20 3.67 -19.80
C VAL A 93 2.17 2.65 -20.29
N THR A 94 2.62 1.58 -20.92
CA THR A 94 1.75 0.49 -21.39
C THR A 94 2.49 -0.85 -21.36
N ASP A 95 1.84 -1.94 -21.74
CA ASP A 95 2.47 -3.26 -21.88
C ASP A 95 3.26 -3.33 -23.23
N ARG A 96 3.37 -4.49 -23.89
CA ARG A 96 3.97 -4.61 -25.23
C ARG A 96 2.96 -4.76 -26.37
N GLU A 97 1.73 -4.29 -26.22
CA GLU A 97 0.75 -4.29 -27.32
C GLU A 97 1.17 -3.35 -28.46
N LEU A 98 1.58 -3.94 -29.59
CA LEU A 98 2.14 -3.23 -30.74
C LEU A 98 1.13 -2.29 -31.41
N ALA A 99 -0.15 -2.64 -31.41
CA ALA A 99 -1.22 -1.83 -31.95
C ALA A 99 -1.41 -0.53 -31.14
N LEU A 100 -1.40 -0.64 -29.81
CA LEU A 100 -1.47 0.49 -28.89
C LEU A 100 -0.20 1.36 -28.95
N ILE A 101 1.00 0.75 -28.97
CA ILE A 101 2.27 1.49 -29.13
C ILE A 101 2.28 2.32 -30.42
N ASN A 102 1.80 1.78 -31.53
CA ASN A 102 1.70 2.49 -32.80
C ASN A 102 0.61 3.58 -32.80
N ALA A 103 -0.54 3.34 -32.15
CA ALA A 103 -1.57 4.35 -31.99
C ALA A 103 -1.10 5.53 -31.14
N CYS A 104 -0.46 5.27 -29.99
CA CYS A 104 0.19 6.28 -29.15
C CYS A 104 1.23 7.09 -29.93
N LYS A 105 2.03 6.44 -30.78
CA LYS A 105 3.02 7.11 -31.66
C LYS A 105 2.37 8.07 -32.66
N LYS A 106 1.15 7.78 -33.12
CA LYS A 106 0.40 8.65 -34.06
C LYS A 106 -0.31 9.80 -33.35
N VAL A 107 -1.00 9.52 -32.26
CA VAL A 107 -1.91 10.47 -31.59
C VAL A 107 -1.16 11.43 -30.66
N PHE A 108 -0.15 10.93 -29.96
CA PHE A 108 0.70 11.65 -29.01
C PHE A 108 2.19 11.50 -29.40
N PRO A 109 2.63 12.05 -30.55
CA PRO A 109 3.96 11.80 -31.11
C PRO A 109 5.11 12.32 -30.22
N THR A 110 4.86 13.38 -29.45
CA THR A 110 5.78 13.98 -28.49
C THR A 110 5.95 13.17 -27.19
N ALA A 111 4.93 12.40 -26.81
CA ALA A 111 4.92 11.68 -25.55
C ALA A 111 5.89 10.50 -25.56
N LYS A 112 6.64 10.33 -24.46
CA LYS A 112 7.59 9.23 -24.29
C LYS A 112 6.82 7.96 -23.93
N ARG A 113 6.69 7.07 -24.92
CA ARG A 113 6.06 5.75 -24.74
C ARG A 113 7.02 4.85 -23.95
N LEU A 114 6.55 4.31 -22.84
CA LEU A 114 7.29 3.44 -21.94
C LEU A 114 6.63 2.07 -21.86
N LEU A 115 7.45 1.02 -21.84
CA LEU A 115 7.01 -0.36 -21.62
C LEU A 115 7.05 -0.69 -20.13
N CYS A 116 6.04 -1.43 -19.67
CA CYS A 116 5.94 -1.90 -18.30
C CYS A 116 7.12 -2.80 -17.90
N ARG A 117 7.98 -2.32 -16.99
CA ARG A 117 9.12 -3.10 -16.45
C ARG A 117 8.68 -4.42 -15.82
N TRP A 118 7.49 -4.48 -15.22
CA TRP A 118 6.95 -5.71 -14.64
C TRP A 118 6.68 -6.77 -15.73
N HIS A 119 5.96 -6.41 -16.79
CA HIS A 119 5.70 -7.28 -17.94
C HIS A 119 7.00 -7.68 -18.68
N ILE A 120 7.97 -6.77 -18.83
CA ILE A 120 9.29 -7.12 -19.40
C ILE A 120 9.99 -8.15 -18.51
N ASN A 121 10.09 -7.88 -17.20
CA ASN A 121 10.80 -8.76 -16.27
C ASN A 121 10.13 -10.15 -16.19
N HIS A 122 8.80 -10.24 -16.19
CA HIS A 122 8.10 -11.52 -16.25
C HIS A 122 8.41 -12.30 -17.54
N ASN A 123 8.44 -11.63 -18.70
CA ASN A 123 8.82 -12.28 -19.95
C ASN A 123 10.30 -12.74 -19.97
N VAL A 124 11.21 -11.91 -19.45
CA VAL A 124 12.64 -12.25 -19.31
C VAL A 124 12.83 -13.42 -18.34
N ILE A 125 12.11 -13.46 -17.21
CA ILE A 125 12.12 -14.60 -16.28
C ILE A 125 11.62 -15.86 -16.98
N ASN A 126 10.42 -15.82 -17.56
CA ASN A 126 9.78 -16.99 -18.18
C ASN A 126 10.62 -17.59 -19.32
N HIS A 127 11.28 -16.76 -20.12
CA HIS A 127 12.10 -17.23 -21.25
C HIS A 127 13.53 -17.63 -20.83
N CYS A 128 14.17 -16.89 -19.92
CA CYS A 128 15.60 -17.05 -19.65
C CYS A 128 15.89 -17.97 -18.45
N ARG A 129 14.99 -18.07 -17.46
CA ARG A 129 15.18 -18.94 -16.29
C ARG A 129 15.30 -20.45 -16.63
N PRO A 130 14.57 -21.01 -17.63
CA PRO A 130 14.77 -22.39 -18.05
C PRO A 130 16.12 -22.64 -18.75
N MET A 131 16.70 -21.60 -19.39
CA MET A 131 17.99 -21.69 -20.08
C MET A 131 19.18 -21.56 -19.12
N ILE A 132 19.06 -20.72 -18.09
CA ILE A 132 20.07 -20.58 -17.02
C ILE A 132 19.58 -21.37 -15.80
N GLN A 133 19.81 -22.68 -15.81
CA GLN A 133 19.30 -23.59 -14.78
C GLN A 133 19.96 -23.38 -13.41
N ASN A 134 21.27 -23.09 -13.40
CA ASN A 134 22.04 -22.80 -12.19
C ASN A 134 21.54 -21.52 -11.48
N SER A 135 21.13 -21.65 -10.22
CA SER A 135 20.57 -20.55 -9.42
C SER A 135 21.55 -19.39 -9.17
N GLN A 136 22.86 -19.65 -9.10
CA GLN A 136 23.86 -18.59 -8.88
C GLN A 136 24.13 -17.81 -10.17
N GLU A 137 24.25 -18.50 -11.30
CA GLU A 137 24.40 -17.88 -12.62
C GLU A 137 23.14 -17.11 -13.00
N TRP A 138 21.95 -17.66 -12.71
CA TRP A 138 20.66 -16.97 -12.86
C TRP A 138 20.61 -15.69 -12.03
N SER A 139 20.97 -15.76 -10.74
CA SER A 139 20.96 -14.59 -9.86
C SER A 139 21.94 -13.51 -10.33
N SER A 140 23.13 -13.90 -10.80
CA SER A 140 24.11 -12.99 -11.37
C SER A 140 23.66 -12.36 -12.69
N PHE A 141 22.97 -13.10 -13.55
CA PHE A 141 22.32 -12.57 -14.76
C PHE A 141 21.21 -11.58 -14.39
N TYR A 142 20.28 -11.96 -13.51
CA TYR A 142 19.13 -11.13 -13.16
C TYR A 142 19.54 -9.84 -12.42
N GLN A 143 20.58 -9.91 -11.58
CA GLN A 143 21.21 -8.73 -11.00
C GLN A 143 21.81 -7.82 -12.08
N SER A 144 22.54 -8.37 -13.06
CA SER A 144 23.14 -7.60 -14.16
C SER A 144 22.08 -6.95 -15.05
N TRP A 145 20.99 -7.67 -15.33
CA TRP A 145 19.80 -7.17 -16.03
C TRP A 145 19.14 -6.03 -15.27
N SER A 146 18.92 -6.18 -13.95
CA SER A 146 18.35 -5.12 -13.12
C SER A 146 19.28 -3.89 -13.02
N SER A 147 20.59 -4.08 -12.96
CA SER A 147 21.57 -2.98 -13.01
C SER A 147 21.52 -2.24 -14.34
N LEU A 148 21.33 -2.95 -15.46
CA LEU A 148 21.17 -2.35 -16.77
C LEU A 148 19.92 -1.45 -16.85
N LEU A 149 18.77 -1.94 -16.36
CA LEU A 149 17.51 -1.18 -16.31
C LEU A 149 17.61 0.09 -15.46
N GLU A 150 18.29 0.00 -14.30
CA GLU A 150 18.40 1.10 -13.34
C GLU A 150 19.54 2.08 -13.62
N SER A 151 20.33 1.85 -14.68
CA SER A 151 21.46 2.71 -15.11
C SER A 151 21.07 4.19 -15.17
N PRO A 152 21.78 5.09 -14.47
CA PRO A 152 21.37 6.50 -14.36
C PRO A 152 21.75 7.37 -15.57
N ASN A 153 22.71 6.93 -16.39
CA ASN A 153 23.18 7.63 -17.58
C ASN A 153 23.64 6.64 -18.67
N GLU A 154 23.98 7.15 -19.86
CA GLU A 154 24.36 6.33 -21.02
C GLU A 154 25.71 5.61 -20.84
N GLU A 155 26.65 6.19 -20.09
CA GLU A 155 27.98 5.60 -19.86
C GLU A 155 27.91 4.38 -18.94
N VAL A 156 27.21 4.51 -17.82
CA VAL A 156 26.92 3.40 -16.90
C VAL A 156 26.05 2.34 -17.59
N TYR A 157 25.11 2.74 -18.46
CA TYR A 157 24.35 1.80 -19.29
C TYR A 157 25.26 1.01 -20.25
N LYS A 158 26.20 1.65 -20.95
CA LYS A 158 27.18 0.98 -21.81
C LYS A 158 28.06 -0.01 -21.03
N TYR A 159 28.51 0.37 -19.83
CA TYR A 159 29.28 -0.49 -18.94
C TYR A 159 28.48 -1.71 -18.44
N HIS A 160 27.23 -1.50 -18.00
CA HIS A 160 26.34 -2.60 -17.62
C HIS A 160 25.99 -3.51 -18.81
N LEU A 161 25.83 -2.95 -20.01
CA LEU A 161 25.55 -3.71 -21.23
C LEU A 161 26.74 -4.61 -21.60
N ALA A 162 27.97 -4.09 -21.56
CA ALA A 162 29.18 -4.87 -21.80
C ALA A 162 29.33 -6.03 -20.79
N LYS A 163 29.08 -5.78 -19.49
CA LYS A 163 29.08 -6.83 -18.45
C LYS A 163 27.97 -7.86 -18.63
N LEU A 164 26.80 -7.46 -19.14
CA LEU A 164 25.71 -8.38 -19.46
C LEU A 164 26.06 -9.24 -20.68
N GLN A 165 26.71 -8.67 -21.70
CA GLN A 165 27.21 -9.39 -22.88
C GLN A 165 28.28 -10.42 -22.51
N GLU A 166 29.31 -10.01 -21.76
CA GLU A 166 30.37 -10.88 -21.25
C GLU A 166 29.80 -12.09 -20.49
N LYS A 167 28.85 -11.85 -19.58
CA LYS A 167 28.18 -12.89 -18.79
C LYS A 167 27.32 -13.85 -19.62
N LEU A 168 26.85 -13.42 -20.79
CA LEU A 168 25.98 -14.20 -21.67
C LEU A 168 26.72 -14.85 -22.86
N LEU A 169 28.05 -14.77 -22.94
CA LEU A 169 28.85 -15.50 -23.92
C LEU A 169 28.58 -17.02 -23.88
N ASN A 170 28.38 -17.58 -22.68
CA ASN A 170 28.03 -18.98 -22.47
C ASN A 170 26.53 -19.30 -22.72
N TYR A 171 25.69 -18.28 -22.93
CA TYR A 171 24.24 -18.41 -23.11
C TYR A 171 23.76 -17.64 -24.35
N PRO A 172 24.23 -17.98 -25.57
CA PRO A 172 23.90 -17.25 -26.79
C PRO A 172 22.39 -17.20 -27.08
N GLY A 173 21.62 -18.21 -26.68
CA GLY A 173 20.14 -18.17 -26.77
C GLY A 173 19.52 -17.07 -25.91
N VAL A 174 19.99 -16.89 -24.68
CA VAL A 174 19.55 -15.83 -23.77
C VAL A 174 19.98 -14.47 -24.28
N TRP A 175 21.22 -14.31 -24.77
CA TRP A 175 21.66 -13.07 -25.39
C TRP A 175 20.81 -12.72 -26.62
N ASN A 176 20.57 -13.67 -27.52
CA ASN A 176 19.76 -13.45 -28.72
C ASN A 176 18.32 -13.04 -28.37
N TYR A 177 17.71 -13.66 -27.36
CA TYR A 177 16.41 -13.23 -26.85
C TYR A 177 16.46 -11.82 -26.25
N VAL A 178 17.29 -11.59 -25.22
CA VAL A 178 17.35 -10.30 -24.51
C VAL A 178 17.70 -9.15 -25.46
N ASN A 179 18.68 -9.35 -26.34
CA ASN A 179 19.11 -8.34 -27.28
C ASN A 179 18.14 -8.12 -28.44
N GLY A 180 17.65 -9.19 -29.08
CA GLY A 180 16.78 -9.10 -30.25
C GLY A 180 15.33 -8.72 -29.91
N VAL A 181 14.82 -9.18 -28.76
CA VAL A 181 13.41 -9.03 -28.38
C VAL A 181 13.16 -7.80 -27.51
N TRP A 182 14.17 -7.31 -26.77
CA TRP A 182 14.03 -6.19 -25.83
C TRP A 182 15.00 -5.03 -26.05
N LEU A 183 16.32 -5.26 -26.05
CA LEU A 183 17.30 -4.15 -26.08
C LEU A 183 17.32 -3.42 -27.43
N THR A 184 17.44 -4.16 -28.53
CA THR A 184 17.50 -3.59 -29.90
C THR A 184 16.24 -2.80 -30.25
N PRO A 185 15.00 -3.33 -30.06
CA PRO A 185 13.79 -2.59 -30.41
C PRO A 185 13.30 -1.59 -29.35
N TYR A 186 13.57 -1.78 -28.06
CA TYR A 186 12.81 -1.08 -27.00
C TYR A 186 13.62 -0.51 -25.82
N LYS A 187 14.97 -0.53 -25.81
CA LYS A 187 15.78 -0.03 -24.66
C LYS A 187 15.36 1.37 -24.13
N GLU A 188 15.06 2.29 -25.05
CA GLU A 188 14.67 3.69 -24.73
C GLU A 188 13.27 3.80 -24.11
N MET A 189 12.46 2.74 -24.20
CA MET A 189 11.13 2.66 -23.61
C MET A 189 11.13 2.07 -22.19
N PHE A 190 12.27 1.60 -21.66
CA PHE A 190 12.32 1.03 -20.31
C PHE A 190 13.51 1.45 -19.45
N VAL A 191 14.44 2.27 -19.94
CA VAL A 191 15.52 2.92 -19.15
C VAL A 191 15.11 4.35 -18.78
N ASP A 192 15.47 4.81 -17.58
CA ASP A 192 15.05 6.12 -17.04
C ASP A 192 15.81 7.31 -17.62
N GLN A 193 15.38 7.78 -18.78
CA GLN A 193 15.97 8.93 -19.49
C GLN A 193 14.99 10.11 -19.64
N TYR A 194 13.74 9.98 -19.18
CA TYR A 194 12.65 10.92 -19.48
C TYR A 194 11.71 11.12 -18.29
N LEU A 195 11.05 12.29 -18.23
CA LEU A 195 10.05 12.64 -17.23
C LEU A 195 8.87 11.64 -17.24
N ASN A 196 8.90 10.72 -16.28
CA ASN A 196 7.91 9.66 -16.07
C ASN A 196 7.34 9.65 -14.65
N PHE A 197 7.91 10.47 -13.77
CA PHE A 197 7.43 10.71 -12.40
C PHE A 197 7.30 9.42 -11.56
N GLY A 198 8.20 8.45 -11.82
CA GLY A 198 8.27 7.16 -11.11
C GLY A 198 7.34 6.08 -11.66
N ASN A 199 6.73 6.31 -12.82
CA ASN A 199 5.78 5.37 -13.42
C ASN A 199 6.48 4.52 -14.48
N HIS A 200 6.73 3.25 -14.12
CA HIS A 200 7.40 2.27 -14.97
C HIS A 200 6.56 1.00 -15.17
N THR A 201 5.33 0.93 -14.65
CA THR A 201 4.50 -0.28 -14.71
C THR A 201 2.99 -0.01 -14.86
N THR A 202 2.28 -1.03 -15.35
CA THR A 202 0.82 -1.06 -15.58
C THR A 202 0.01 -1.48 -14.33
N ASN A 203 0.65 -1.88 -13.22
CA ASN A 203 -0.01 -2.32 -11.98
C ASN A 203 -1.08 -1.33 -11.45
N ARG A 204 -0.96 -0.04 -11.78
CA ARG A 204 -1.97 1.00 -11.45
C ARG A 204 -3.31 0.77 -12.14
N VAL A 205 -3.30 0.44 -13.43
CA VAL A 205 -4.52 0.21 -14.22
C VAL A 205 -5.01 -1.21 -14.04
N GLU A 206 -4.12 -2.20 -13.95
CA GLU A 206 -4.46 -3.58 -13.53
C GLU A 206 -5.24 -3.60 -12.20
N SER A 207 -4.86 -2.75 -11.24
CA SER A 207 -5.56 -2.60 -9.95
C SER A 207 -6.80 -1.70 -9.98
N GLN A 208 -7.11 -1.01 -11.09
CA GLN A 208 -8.43 -0.41 -11.32
C GLN A 208 -9.33 -1.40 -12.06
N HIS A 209 -8.83 -2.05 -13.11
CA HIS A 209 -9.44 -3.21 -13.78
C HIS A 209 -9.90 -4.27 -12.76
N ALA A 210 -9.09 -4.61 -11.76
CA ALA A 210 -9.44 -5.56 -10.70
C ALA A 210 -10.65 -5.13 -9.82
N LYS A 211 -10.92 -3.82 -9.70
CA LYS A 211 -12.12 -3.30 -8.98
C LYS A 211 -13.37 -3.43 -9.84
N LEU A 212 -13.23 -3.23 -11.15
CA LEU A 212 -14.33 -3.34 -12.11
C LEU A 212 -14.63 -4.80 -12.50
N LYS A 213 -13.63 -5.69 -12.41
CA LYS A 213 -13.69 -7.12 -12.77
C LYS A 213 -15.00 -7.78 -12.33
N LYS A 214 -15.34 -7.70 -11.04
CA LYS A 214 -16.52 -8.33 -10.42
C LYS A 214 -17.86 -7.86 -11.02
N TYR A 215 -17.90 -6.70 -11.67
CA TYR A 215 -19.10 -6.13 -12.28
C TYR A 215 -19.16 -6.38 -13.78
N ILE A 216 -18.01 -6.37 -14.46
CA ILE A 216 -17.90 -6.65 -15.91
C ILE A 216 -18.20 -8.13 -16.21
N GLU A 217 -17.76 -9.03 -15.34
CA GLU A 217 -17.90 -10.49 -15.50
C GLU A 217 -19.25 -11.04 -15.02
N SER A 218 -20.18 -10.19 -14.58
CA SER A 218 -21.53 -10.63 -14.19
C SER A 218 -22.39 -10.89 -15.44
N PRO A 219 -23.10 -12.04 -15.56
CA PRO A 219 -24.06 -12.26 -16.64
C PRO A 219 -25.23 -11.26 -16.67
N ARG A 220 -25.43 -10.48 -15.60
CA ARG A 220 -26.44 -9.42 -15.49
C ARG A 220 -25.85 -8.01 -15.66
N ALA A 221 -24.63 -7.90 -16.19
CA ALA A 221 -23.95 -6.63 -16.42
C ALA A 221 -24.53 -5.86 -17.62
N ASP A 222 -25.34 -4.84 -17.33
CA ASP A 222 -25.72 -3.81 -18.31
C ASP A 222 -24.86 -2.54 -18.17
N LEU A 223 -24.96 -1.65 -19.17
CA LEU A 223 -24.20 -0.41 -19.23
C LEU A 223 -24.58 0.60 -18.12
N GLN A 224 -25.82 0.60 -17.64
CA GLN A 224 -26.26 1.50 -16.56
C GLN A 224 -25.68 1.06 -15.21
N ASN A 225 -25.65 -0.24 -14.95
CA ASN A 225 -24.94 -0.82 -13.81
C ASN A 225 -23.43 -0.58 -13.90
N PHE A 226 -22.80 -0.74 -15.07
CA PHE A 226 -21.38 -0.41 -15.27
C PHE A 226 -21.07 1.07 -14.98
N LEU A 227 -21.86 2.00 -15.55
CA LEU A 227 -21.74 3.44 -15.29
C LEU A 227 -21.99 3.81 -13.81
N SER A 228 -22.82 3.04 -13.10
CA SER A 228 -23.07 3.25 -11.67
C SER A 228 -21.86 2.86 -10.81
N HIS A 229 -21.16 1.77 -11.16
CA HIS A 229 -19.94 1.35 -10.45
C HIS A 229 -18.73 2.22 -10.80
N ILE A 230 -18.60 2.68 -12.06
CA ILE A 230 -17.63 3.73 -12.43
C ILE A 230 -17.79 4.97 -11.55
N HIS A 231 -19.03 5.43 -11.31
CA HIS A 231 -19.30 6.60 -10.49
C HIS A 231 -18.79 6.42 -9.05
N GLN A 232 -19.05 5.26 -8.43
CA GLN A 232 -18.60 4.93 -7.07
C GLN A 232 -17.06 4.85 -6.98
N VAL A 233 -16.40 4.21 -7.95
CA VAL A 233 -14.93 4.13 -8.02
C VAL A 233 -14.32 5.53 -8.11
N ILE A 234 -14.87 6.41 -8.93
CA ILE A 234 -14.35 7.77 -9.13
C ILE A 234 -14.64 8.67 -7.93
N GLN A 235 -15.81 8.57 -7.29
CA GLN A 235 -16.07 9.26 -6.01
C GLN A 235 -15.06 8.86 -4.92
N SER A 236 -14.69 7.58 -4.86
CA SER A 236 -13.67 7.07 -3.93
C SER A 236 -12.27 7.61 -4.25
N GLN A 237 -11.88 7.60 -5.54
CA GLN A 237 -10.62 8.19 -6.02
C GLN A 237 -10.55 9.71 -5.70
N ASP A 238 -11.58 10.47 -6.09
CA ASP A 238 -11.73 11.92 -5.86
C ASP A 238 -11.59 12.28 -4.38
N THR A 239 -12.28 11.56 -3.49
CA THR A 239 -12.19 11.75 -2.03
C THR A 239 -10.76 11.48 -1.52
N SER A 240 -10.10 10.41 -1.99
CA SER A 240 -8.73 10.07 -1.58
C SER A 240 -7.69 11.08 -2.09
N ILE A 241 -7.92 11.65 -3.27
CA ILE A 241 -7.07 12.67 -3.89
C ILE A 241 -7.21 13.99 -3.14
N LYS A 242 -8.43 14.49 -2.92
CA LYS A 242 -8.71 15.70 -2.14
C LYS A 242 -8.10 15.62 -0.74
N ALA A 243 -8.28 14.50 -0.04
CA ALA A 243 -7.62 14.28 1.25
C ALA A 243 -6.09 14.36 1.17
N SER A 244 -5.46 13.77 0.14
CA SER A 244 -3.99 13.80 -0.02
C SER A 244 -3.43 15.19 -0.36
N PHE A 245 -4.18 16.01 -1.10
CA PHE A 245 -3.83 17.40 -1.38
C PHE A 245 -3.94 18.24 -0.10
N GLU A 246 -5.04 18.16 0.64
CA GLU A 246 -5.18 18.89 1.91
C GLU A 246 -4.15 18.45 2.96
N MET A 247 -3.75 17.18 2.99
CA MET A 247 -2.61 16.73 3.80
C MET A 247 -1.31 17.44 3.39
N SER A 248 -0.97 17.44 2.10
CA SER A 248 0.27 18.06 1.59
C SER A 248 0.31 19.58 1.76
N ARG A 249 -0.85 20.25 1.65
CA ARG A 249 -0.99 21.71 1.82
C ARG A 249 -0.90 22.15 3.28
N ASN A 250 -1.56 21.44 4.20
CA ASN A 250 -1.79 21.93 5.57
C ASN A 250 -0.95 21.25 6.65
N ILE A 251 -0.50 19.99 6.47
CA ILE A 251 0.21 19.24 7.52
C ILE A 251 1.73 19.52 7.44
N ARG A 252 2.38 19.64 8.61
CA ARG A 252 3.83 19.78 8.73
C ARG A 252 4.47 18.49 9.25
N LYS A 253 4.88 17.58 8.34
CA LYS A 253 5.70 16.41 8.73
C LYS A 253 6.97 16.87 9.45
N HIS A 254 7.39 16.14 10.48
CA HIS A 254 8.63 16.45 11.21
C HIS A 254 9.89 16.34 10.34
N LEU A 255 9.91 15.39 9.38
CA LEU A 255 11.01 15.16 8.43
C LEU A 255 11.43 16.40 7.63
N PHE A 256 10.50 17.34 7.38
CA PHE A 256 10.74 18.52 6.55
C PHE A 256 10.92 19.81 7.37
N LYS A 257 11.18 19.72 8.67
CA LYS A 257 11.34 20.91 9.54
C LYS A 257 12.58 21.75 9.23
N ASP A 258 13.59 21.14 8.59
CA ASP A 258 14.82 21.80 8.16
C ASP A 258 14.56 23.04 7.28
N ASP A 259 15.39 24.07 7.41
CA ASP A 259 15.25 25.32 6.67
C ASP A 259 15.42 25.15 5.16
N GLN A 260 16.16 24.12 4.71
CA GLN A 260 16.34 23.77 3.29
C GLN A 260 15.00 23.52 2.57
N PHE A 261 13.97 23.09 3.30
CA PHE A 261 12.62 22.84 2.78
C PHE A 261 11.64 24.00 2.97
N ASN A 262 12.06 25.13 3.54
CA ASN A 262 11.17 26.21 4.00
C ASN A 262 10.18 26.70 2.94
N ILE A 263 10.64 26.86 1.69
CA ILE A 263 9.84 27.39 0.56
C ILE A 263 8.89 26.33 0.00
N LEU A 264 9.24 25.04 0.07
CA LEU A 264 8.48 23.97 -0.59
C LEU A 264 7.26 23.50 0.21
N ARG A 265 7.27 23.65 1.56
CA ARG A 265 6.22 23.14 2.43
C ARG A 265 4.87 23.83 2.18
N GLY A 266 3.85 23.04 1.85
CA GLY A 266 2.50 23.51 1.53
C GLY A 266 2.28 23.81 0.04
N PHE A 267 3.35 23.93 -0.74
CA PHE A 267 3.34 24.18 -2.19
C PHE A 267 3.80 22.98 -3.03
N VAL A 268 4.39 21.95 -2.40
CA VAL A 268 4.92 20.74 -3.06
C VAL A 268 4.34 19.51 -2.37
N SER A 269 4.01 18.48 -3.15
CA SER A 269 3.44 17.24 -2.62
C SER A 269 4.39 16.53 -1.65
N PHE A 270 3.84 15.82 -0.66
CA PHE A 270 4.67 15.03 0.26
C PHE A 270 5.51 13.99 -0.46
N ASN A 271 5.04 13.38 -1.54
CA ASN A 271 5.82 12.40 -2.30
C ASN A 271 7.10 13.01 -2.88
N ALA A 272 7.02 14.20 -3.48
CA ALA A 272 8.22 14.91 -3.94
C ALA A 272 9.16 15.28 -2.78
N LEU A 273 8.63 15.74 -1.65
CA LEU A 273 9.44 16.06 -0.47
C LEU A 273 10.12 14.81 0.14
N ASP A 274 9.42 13.68 0.21
CA ASP A 274 9.96 12.39 0.66
C ASP A 274 11.07 11.89 -0.30
N MET A 275 10.93 12.11 -1.61
CA MET A 275 11.98 11.78 -2.60
C MET A 275 13.20 12.69 -2.50
N ILE A 276 13.00 14.01 -2.43
CA ILE A 276 14.08 14.99 -2.26
C ILE A 276 14.85 14.70 -0.96
N PHE A 277 14.15 14.41 0.15
CA PHE A 277 14.77 14.06 1.43
C PHE A 277 15.65 12.80 1.35
N ASN A 278 15.26 11.80 0.56
CA ASN A 278 16.07 10.61 0.35
C ASN A 278 17.28 10.87 -0.57
N GLU A 279 17.13 11.69 -1.62
CA GLU A 279 18.26 12.12 -2.46
C GLU A 279 19.25 13.03 -1.71
N ASN A 280 18.79 13.82 -0.73
CA ASN A 280 19.62 14.65 0.13
C ASN A 280 20.66 13.82 0.93
N LYS A 281 20.36 12.54 1.19
CA LYS A 281 21.28 11.57 1.81
C LYS A 281 22.43 11.16 0.87
N ARG A 282 22.26 11.33 -0.44
CA ARG A 282 23.23 10.98 -1.49
C ARG A 282 24.15 12.14 -1.91
N ILE A 283 24.08 13.31 -1.24
CA ILE A 283 24.95 14.47 -1.51
C ILE A 283 26.44 14.12 -1.56
N PHE A 284 26.89 13.20 -0.70
CA PHE A 284 28.30 12.78 -0.59
C PHE A 284 28.65 11.54 -1.43
N ALA A 285 27.76 11.08 -2.32
CA ALA A 285 28.07 9.99 -3.24
C ALA A 285 28.88 10.51 -4.44
N GLU A 286 29.97 9.83 -4.77
CA GLU A 286 30.92 10.22 -5.84
C GLU A 286 30.27 10.37 -7.23
N GLN A 287 29.11 9.75 -7.44
CA GLN A 287 28.34 9.81 -8.68
C GLN A 287 26.83 9.91 -8.37
N CYS A 288 26.23 11.09 -8.48
CA CYS A 288 24.77 11.24 -8.37
C CYS A 288 24.03 10.54 -9.53
N GLY A 289 24.55 10.71 -10.75
CA GLY A 289 23.93 10.23 -11.99
C GLY A 289 22.70 11.04 -12.45
N CYS A 290 22.28 12.07 -11.70
CA CYS A 290 21.18 13.00 -12.03
C CYS A 290 19.79 12.38 -12.31
N LYS A 291 19.60 11.06 -12.08
CA LYS A 291 18.37 10.32 -12.39
C LYS A 291 17.10 10.95 -11.84
N LEU A 292 17.12 11.54 -10.64
CA LEU A 292 15.95 12.20 -10.05
C LEU A 292 15.52 13.46 -10.84
N ARG A 293 16.49 14.20 -11.38
CA ARG A 293 16.24 15.38 -12.24
C ARG A 293 15.69 14.98 -13.61
N THR A 294 16.26 13.95 -14.24
CA THR A 294 15.85 13.53 -15.59
C THR A 294 14.50 12.79 -15.63
N SER A 295 14.20 11.97 -14.61
CA SER A 295 13.00 11.11 -14.59
C SER A 295 11.81 11.68 -13.80
N HIS A 296 12.05 12.57 -12.83
CA HIS A 296 10.99 13.16 -12.01
C HIS A 296 10.96 14.70 -12.03
N GLY A 297 11.96 15.39 -12.60
CA GLY A 297 11.98 16.86 -12.59
C GLY A 297 12.18 17.44 -11.18
N LEU A 298 12.82 16.68 -10.28
CA LEU A 298 13.16 17.07 -8.92
C LEU A 298 14.69 17.24 -8.76
N PRO A 299 15.18 18.13 -7.89
CA PRO A 299 16.60 18.42 -7.76
C PRO A 299 17.39 17.18 -7.34
N CYS A 300 18.41 16.83 -8.13
CA CYS A 300 19.27 15.69 -7.87
C CYS A 300 20.33 16.00 -6.80
N ALA A 301 21.04 14.98 -6.30
CA ALA A 301 22.00 15.14 -5.20
C ALA A 301 23.09 16.21 -5.47
N HIS A 302 23.54 16.40 -6.71
CA HIS A 302 24.47 17.50 -7.06
C HIS A 302 23.84 18.89 -6.87
N GLU A 303 22.58 19.08 -7.24
CA GLU A 303 21.87 20.36 -7.05
C GLU A 303 21.59 20.61 -5.57
N LEU A 304 21.18 19.57 -4.84
CA LEU A 304 20.98 19.63 -3.38
C LEU A 304 22.27 19.98 -2.64
N ALA A 305 23.42 19.49 -3.11
CA ALA A 305 24.73 19.89 -2.61
C ALA A 305 25.00 21.38 -2.85
N LEU A 306 24.74 21.90 -4.05
CA LEU A 306 24.91 23.33 -4.37
C LEU A 306 24.06 24.24 -3.47
N TYR A 307 22.76 23.96 -3.32
CA TYR A 307 21.89 24.74 -2.44
C TYR A 307 22.37 24.71 -0.98
N ARG A 308 22.81 23.53 -0.50
CA ARG A 308 23.35 23.35 0.86
C ARG A 308 24.66 24.10 1.09
N CYS A 309 25.59 24.08 0.12
CA CYS A 309 26.85 24.82 0.19
C CYS A 309 26.68 26.34 0.07
N GLN A 310 25.63 26.80 -0.62
CA GLN A 310 25.26 28.22 -0.70
C GLN A 310 24.40 28.69 0.50
N HIS A 311 24.04 27.79 1.42
CA HIS A 311 23.12 28.04 2.53
C HIS A 311 21.74 28.61 2.11
N VAL A 312 21.27 28.24 0.92
CA VAL A 312 19.94 28.64 0.41
C VAL A 312 18.93 27.50 0.54
N PRO A 313 17.64 27.81 0.80
CA PRO A 313 16.57 26.83 0.66
C PRO A 313 16.41 26.40 -0.81
N ILE A 314 15.87 25.20 -1.03
CA ILE A 314 15.61 24.69 -2.37
C ILE A 314 14.56 25.60 -3.06
N PRO A 315 14.86 26.19 -4.23
CA PRO A 315 13.91 27.04 -4.95
C PRO A 315 12.68 26.25 -5.40
N LEU A 316 11.50 26.90 -5.38
CA LEU A 316 10.27 26.29 -5.89
C LEU A 316 10.34 26.03 -7.40
N ASP A 317 11.16 26.78 -8.13
CA ASP A 317 11.35 26.64 -9.59
C ASP A 317 12.31 25.49 -9.94
N ALA A 318 13.09 25.00 -8.98
CA ALA A 318 13.82 23.74 -9.11
C ALA A 318 12.88 22.51 -9.08
N ILE A 319 11.58 22.69 -8.79
CA ILE A 319 10.57 21.64 -8.72
C ILE A 319 9.66 21.70 -9.95
N ASP A 320 9.50 20.58 -10.66
CA ASP A 320 8.56 20.46 -11.78
C ASP A 320 7.10 20.79 -11.37
N ILE A 321 6.35 21.42 -12.29
CA ILE A 321 4.96 21.85 -12.08
C ILE A 321 4.04 20.70 -11.66
N PHE A 322 4.29 19.46 -12.10
CA PHE A 322 3.57 18.27 -11.69
C PHE A 322 3.53 18.13 -10.16
N TRP A 323 4.67 18.27 -9.48
CA TRP A 323 4.75 18.09 -8.02
C TRP A 323 4.26 19.31 -7.23
N LYS A 324 4.21 20.48 -7.87
CA LYS A 324 3.66 21.72 -7.29
C LYS A 324 2.13 21.75 -7.28
N LYS A 325 1.49 20.95 -8.14
CA LYS A 325 0.03 20.94 -8.28
C LYS A 325 -0.66 20.15 -7.18
N LEU A 326 -1.52 20.81 -6.41
CA LEU A 326 -2.24 20.25 -5.24
C LEU A 326 -3.73 20.60 -5.28
N ASP A 327 -4.29 20.63 -6.49
CA ASP A 327 -5.61 21.16 -6.79
C ASP A 327 -6.18 20.56 -8.09
N PHE A 328 -7.44 20.90 -8.39
CA PHE A 328 -8.22 20.38 -9.52
C PHE A 328 -8.39 21.42 -10.67
N SER A 329 -7.71 22.58 -10.60
CA SER A 329 -7.73 23.52 -11.73
C SER A 329 -7.04 22.87 -12.94
N PRO A 330 -7.41 23.22 -14.19
CA PRO A 330 -6.65 22.78 -15.35
C PRO A 330 -5.16 23.11 -15.22
N CYS A 331 -4.31 22.29 -15.84
CA CYS A 331 -2.97 22.72 -16.17
C CYS A 331 -3.08 23.79 -17.26
N VAL A 332 -2.56 24.98 -16.99
CA VAL A 332 -2.56 26.14 -17.91
C VAL A 332 -1.11 26.58 -18.05
N SER A 333 -0.69 26.96 -19.26
CA SER A 333 0.64 27.50 -19.50
C SER A 333 0.70 28.88 -18.85
N ALA A 334 1.43 28.99 -17.75
CA ALA A 334 1.76 30.29 -17.18
C ALA A 334 2.56 31.08 -18.22
N HIS A 335 1.95 32.14 -18.75
CA HIS A 335 2.69 33.22 -19.37
C HIS A 335 3.25 34.10 -18.26
N ASP A 336 4.51 34.52 -18.37
CA ASP A 336 5.15 35.49 -17.47
C ASP A 336 4.62 36.92 -17.70
N GLY A 337 3.29 37.09 -17.67
CA GLY A 337 2.68 38.38 -17.38
C GLY A 337 2.78 38.65 -15.88
N ASP A 338 2.88 39.92 -15.48
CA ASP A 338 2.99 40.31 -14.07
C ASP A 338 1.91 39.64 -13.23
N ILE A 339 2.33 38.87 -12.21
CA ILE A 339 1.43 38.26 -11.22
C ILE A 339 0.98 39.36 -10.25
N GLN A 340 0.14 40.26 -10.74
CA GLN A 340 -0.58 41.23 -9.94
C GLN A 340 -1.62 40.48 -9.12
N CYS A 341 -1.73 40.82 -7.84
CA CYS A 341 -2.72 40.25 -6.92
C CYS A 341 -3.63 41.33 -6.31
N ASP A 342 -3.62 42.53 -6.90
CA ASP A 342 -4.35 43.69 -6.38
C ASP A 342 -5.87 43.46 -6.39
N ASP A 343 -6.40 42.74 -7.38
CA ASP A 343 -7.81 42.33 -7.43
C ASP A 343 -8.15 41.32 -6.32
N GLU A 344 -7.36 40.28 -6.09
CA GLU A 344 -7.58 39.33 -4.98
C GLU A 344 -7.40 39.99 -3.61
N VAL A 345 -6.44 40.90 -3.48
CA VAL A 345 -6.22 41.70 -2.26
C VAL A 345 -7.38 42.67 -2.05
N GLN A 346 -7.95 43.27 -3.10
CA GLN A 346 -9.17 44.06 -3.01
C GLN A 346 -10.37 43.20 -2.62
N MET A 347 -10.58 42.03 -3.25
CA MET A 347 -11.65 41.09 -2.89
C MET A 347 -11.55 40.63 -1.44
N PHE A 348 -10.33 40.34 -0.96
CA PHE A 348 -10.08 40.05 0.46
C PHE A 348 -10.42 41.26 1.34
N THR A 349 -9.99 42.46 0.95
CA THR A 349 -10.21 43.72 1.69
C THR A 349 -11.68 44.08 1.78
N GLU A 350 -12.44 43.89 0.71
CA GLU A 350 -13.88 44.09 0.67
C GLU A 350 -14.61 43.09 1.56
N ASN A 351 -14.32 41.78 1.44
CA ASN A 351 -14.91 40.75 2.28
C ASN A 351 -14.58 41.03 3.76
N PHE A 352 -13.31 41.30 4.05
CA PHE A 352 -12.84 41.70 5.37
C PHE A 352 -13.62 42.90 5.90
N ASN A 353 -13.78 43.97 5.11
CA ASN A 353 -14.52 45.17 5.52
C ASN A 353 -16.01 44.90 5.76
N LYS A 354 -16.62 43.99 5.00
CA LYS A 354 -18.02 43.52 5.18
C LYS A 354 -18.21 42.66 6.44
N GLN A 355 -17.14 42.12 7.05
CA GLN A 355 -17.25 41.34 8.30
C GLN A 355 -17.46 42.18 9.57
N SER A 356 -18.10 41.55 10.57
CA SER A 356 -18.18 42.05 11.95
C SER A 356 -16.81 42.12 12.64
N GLY A 357 -16.71 42.80 13.78
CA GLY A 357 -15.45 42.93 14.53
C GLY A 357 -14.82 41.59 14.98
N SER A 358 -15.64 40.56 15.23
CA SER A 358 -15.18 39.20 15.51
C SER A 358 -14.74 38.46 14.24
N GLY A 359 -15.49 38.61 13.13
CA GLY A 359 -15.11 38.10 11.82
C GLY A 359 -13.78 38.67 11.33
N LYS A 360 -13.58 39.99 11.47
CA LYS A 360 -12.32 40.69 11.18
C LYS A 360 -11.15 40.13 12.01
N LYS A 361 -11.31 39.95 13.32
CA LYS A 361 -10.28 39.29 14.16
C LYS A 361 -9.96 37.86 13.68
N SER A 362 -10.98 37.07 13.32
CA SER A 362 -10.80 35.71 12.81
C SER A 362 -10.05 35.69 11.47
N MET A 363 -10.42 36.53 10.50
CA MET A 363 -9.75 36.65 9.20
C MET A 363 -8.30 37.10 9.35
N LEU A 364 -8.02 38.12 10.17
CA LEU A 364 -6.65 38.56 10.43
C LEU A 364 -5.81 37.47 11.12
N GLN A 365 -6.39 36.64 11.99
CA GLN A 365 -5.65 35.53 12.58
C GLN A 365 -5.34 34.44 11.55
N LYS A 366 -6.30 34.08 10.69
CA LYS A 366 -6.08 33.13 9.58
C LYS A 366 -4.99 33.64 8.62
N LEU A 367 -5.06 34.89 8.21
CA LEU A 367 -4.06 35.52 7.34
C LEU A 367 -2.66 35.58 8.00
N LYS A 368 -2.58 35.92 9.30
CA LYS A 368 -1.32 35.87 10.07
C LYS A 368 -0.75 34.45 10.16
N ASN A 369 -1.60 33.43 10.33
CA ASN A 369 -1.18 32.04 10.34
C ASN A 369 -0.62 31.60 8.98
N MET A 370 -1.18 32.09 7.87
CA MET A 370 -0.66 31.84 6.51
C MET A 370 0.69 32.54 6.27
N ILE A 371 0.82 33.82 6.61
CA ILE A 371 2.00 34.63 6.28
C ILE A 371 3.17 34.42 7.26
N LYS A 372 2.90 34.23 8.57
CA LYS A 372 3.93 34.00 9.60
C LYS A 372 3.60 32.81 10.52
N PRO A 373 3.53 31.57 9.97
CA PRO A 373 3.27 30.35 10.74
C PRO A 373 4.33 30.03 11.80
N GLN A 374 5.49 30.69 11.78
CA GLN A 374 6.51 30.58 12.84
C GLN A 374 6.07 31.25 14.16
N LYS A 375 4.98 32.04 14.17
CA LYS A 375 4.48 32.80 15.34
C LYS A 375 3.11 32.34 15.87
N THR A 376 2.62 31.17 15.46
CA THR A 376 1.42 30.58 16.07
C THR A 376 1.75 30.01 17.45
N LEU A 377 1.48 30.77 18.51
CA LEU A 377 1.64 30.38 19.92
C LEU A 377 0.59 29.33 20.34
N PHE A 378 0.66 28.14 19.74
CA PHE A 378 0.07 26.94 20.30
C PHE A 378 1.02 26.38 21.37
N HIS A 379 0.87 26.86 22.60
CA HIS A 379 1.39 26.12 23.74
C HIS A 379 0.54 24.85 23.93
N GLU A 380 1.22 23.76 24.26
CA GLU A 380 0.59 22.52 24.70
C GLU A 380 -0.25 22.80 25.96
N PRO A 381 -1.49 22.27 26.09
CA PRO A 381 -2.32 22.54 27.26
C PRO A 381 -1.63 22.05 28.54
N ALA A 382 -1.50 22.93 29.54
CA ALA A 382 -0.87 22.57 30.80
C ALA A 382 -1.61 21.38 31.44
N VAL A 383 -0.89 20.29 31.69
CA VAL A 383 -1.44 19.06 32.26
C VAL A 383 -1.97 19.35 33.66
N HIS A 384 -3.29 19.33 33.84
CA HIS A 384 -3.93 19.39 35.15
C HIS A 384 -3.66 18.08 35.91
N ILE A 385 -2.60 18.07 36.71
CA ILE A 385 -2.29 16.96 37.60
C ILE A 385 -3.29 16.95 38.76
N THR A 386 -3.90 15.78 39.01
CA THR A 386 -4.99 15.52 39.97
C THR A 386 -6.37 16.07 39.52
N SER A 387 -7.51 15.44 39.86
CA SER A 387 -7.71 14.38 40.87
C SER A 387 -8.88 13.43 40.56
N ARG A 388 -8.91 12.28 41.28
CA ARG A 388 -10.07 11.39 41.55
C ARG A 388 -10.61 10.53 40.38
N GLY A 389 -10.09 9.31 40.30
CA GLY A 389 -10.86 8.15 39.81
C GLY A 389 -12.03 7.82 40.75
N ARG A 390 -13.02 7.04 40.25
CA ARG A 390 -14.24 6.69 40.99
C ARG A 390 -14.14 5.25 41.57
N PRO A 391 -14.66 4.97 42.79
CA PRO A 391 -14.17 3.82 43.56
C PRO A 391 -14.83 2.47 43.23
N SER A 392 -14.08 1.39 43.47
CA SER A 392 -14.57 0.00 43.44
C SER A 392 -15.51 -0.32 44.60
N LEU A 393 -16.73 -0.78 44.31
CA LEU A 393 -17.71 -1.19 45.32
C LEU A 393 -17.62 -2.70 45.64
N LYS A 394 -16.86 -3.06 46.68
CA LYS A 394 -17.18 -4.21 47.53
C LYS A 394 -17.10 -3.79 49.00
N LYS A 395 -18.24 -3.85 49.69
CA LYS A 395 -18.32 -3.63 51.15
C LYS A 395 -17.87 -4.91 51.86
N SER A 396 -17.02 -4.76 52.87
CA SER A 396 -17.09 -5.58 54.08
C SER A 396 -17.18 -4.64 55.28
N SER A 397 -18.25 -4.79 56.06
CA SER A 397 -18.27 -4.34 57.46
C SER A 397 -17.16 -5.05 58.25
N SER A 398 -16.64 -4.52 59.35
CA SER A 398 -17.36 -3.77 60.39
C SER A 398 -16.49 -2.75 61.14
N LYS A 399 -17.15 -1.88 61.92
CA LYS A 399 -16.51 -1.03 62.92
C LYS A 399 -15.91 -1.89 64.04
N LYS A 400 -14.77 -1.48 64.59
CA LYS A 400 -14.55 -1.49 66.04
C LYS A 400 -13.82 -0.22 66.45
N SER A 401 -14.41 0.48 67.42
CA SER A 401 -13.80 1.57 68.19
C SER A 401 -13.61 1.07 69.61
N ASN A 402 -12.44 1.36 70.21
CA ASN A 402 -12.15 1.23 71.65
C ASN A 402 -12.05 -0.25 72.13
N ILE A 403 -11.14 -0.64 73.03
CA ILE A 403 -10.16 0.09 73.85
C ILE A 403 -8.99 -0.88 74.22
N GLU A 404 -7.81 -0.36 74.56
CA GLU A 404 -6.72 -0.86 75.47
C GLU A 404 -6.51 -2.38 75.70
N ASP A 405 -5.28 -2.96 75.82
CA ASP A 405 -3.89 -2.47 75.82
C ASP A 405 -2.91 -3.66 75.58
N SER A 406 -1.64 -3.35 75.28
CA SER A 406 -0.40 -4.04 75.66
C SER A 406 -0.16 -5.55 75.42
N ARG A 407 0.75 -5.77 74.44
CA ARG A 407 2.06 -6.47 74.57
C ARG A 407 2.19 -7.99 74.31
N ARG A 408 2.93 -8.24 73.21
CA ARG A 408 4.13 -9.13 73.06
C ARG A 408 3.98 -10.56 72.51
N TYR A 409 4.66 -10.75 71.37
CA TYR A 409 5.50 -11.90 70.95
C TYR A 409 4.89 -13.31 70.78
N SER A 410 4.85 -13.81 69.52
CA SER A 410 5.88 -14.71 68.95
C SER A 410 5.43 -15.68 67.83
N THR A 411 6.31 -15.87 66.85
CA THR A 411 6.63 -17.11 66.08
C THR A 411 5.56 -17.88 65.27
N SER A 412 5.69 -17.75 63.93
CA SER A 412 5.86 -18.82 62.92
C SER A 412 4.92 -20.06 62.85
N ASN A 413 4.41 -20.36 61.65
CA ASN A 413 4.88 -21.48 60.80
C ASN A 413 4.17 -21.59 59.42
N ALA A 414 4.79 -22.36 58.51
CA ALA A 414 4.25 -22.94 57.26
C ALA A 414 4.34 -24.50 57.39
N PRO A 415 4.06 -25.38 56.38
CA PRO A 415 3.53 -25.25 55.01
C PRO A 415 2.07 -25.80 54.90
N THR A 416 1.51 -26.64 53.98
CA THR A 416 1.99 -27.52 52.88
C THR A 416 0.88 -27.84 51.84
N PHE A 417 1.22 -28.59 50.79
CA PHE A 417 0.35 -29.24 49.79
C PHE A 417 -0.25 -30.58 50.28
N ILE A 418 -1.25 -31.14 49.56
CA ILE A 418 -1.20 -32.48 48.89
C ILE A 418 -2.54 -32.89 48.20
N ASN A 419 -2.38 -33.63 47.09
CA ASN A 419 -3.24 -34.48 46.22
C ASN A 419 -4.46 -35.23 46.86
N SER A 420 -5.34 -36.01 46.17
CA SER A 420 -5.55 -36.38 44.74
C SER A 420 -7.04 -36.80 44.49
N GLU A 421 -7.29 -37.36 43.29
CA GLU A 421 -8.39 -38.21 42.76
C GLU A 421 -9.13 -39.14 43.80
N ASP A 422 -10.30 -39.74 43.54
CA ASP A 422 -10.70 -40.52 42.34
C ASP A 422 -12.21 -40.91 42.33
N PHE A 423 -12.70 -41.52 41.23
CA PHE A 423 -14.01 -42.18 40.99
C PHE A 423 -15.29 -41.30 41.11
N GLY A 424 -16.44 -41.66 40.51
CA GLY A 424 -16.79 -42.78 39.61
C GLY A 424 -18.29 -42.72 39.27
N ARG A 425 -18.71 -43.07 38.05
CA ARG A 425 -20.10 -42.90 37.57
C ARG A 425 -21.11 -43.86 38.22
N GLN A 426 -22.35 -43.40 38.38
CA GLN A 426 -23.54 -44.24 38.16
C GLN A 426 -24.70 -43.40 37.58
N GLU A 427 -25.44 -43.97 36.63
CA GLU A 427 -26.57 -43.33 35.94
C GLU A 427 -27.89 -44.02 36.28
N SER A 428 -28.99 -43.26 36.42
CA SER A 428 -30.27 -43.61 35.80
C SER A 428 -31.22 -42.41 35.75
N ALA A 429 -32.06 -42.35 34.71
CA ALA A 429 -32.98 -41.24 34.43
C ALA A 429 -34.16 -41.18 35.43
N ARG A 430 -34.91 -40.07 35.54
CA ARG A 430 -35.98 -39.69 34.58
C ARG A 430 -36.47 -38.24 34.78
N HIS A 431 -36.78 -37.59 33.65
CA HIS A 431 -37.83 -36.56 33.38
C HIS A 431 -38.18 -35.45 34.42
N SER A 432 -38.61 -34.25 34.04
CA SER A 432 -38.57 -33.53 32.75
C SER A 432 -39.17 -32.13 32.96
N SER A 433 -38.43 -31.06 32.63
CA SER A 433 -39.03 -29.75 32.39
C SER A 433 -38.34 -29.05 31.23
N TYR A 434 -39.13 -28.62 30.24
CA TYR A 434 -38.62 -27.96 29.04
C TYR A 434 -38.24 -26.50 29.36
N PHE A 435 -36.96 -26.27 29.64
CA PHE A 435 -36.35 -24.96 29.42
C PHE A 435 -35.63 -24.98 28.07
N GLN A 436 -36.22 -24.30 27.08
CA GLN A 436 -35.55 -24.02 25.81
C GLN A 436 -34.27 -23.22 26.10
N ARG A 437 -33.10 -23.80 25.82
CA ARG A 437 -31.86 -23.03 25.78
C ARG A 437 -31.95 -22.06 24.60
N GLN A 438 -31.98 -20.76 24.90
CA GLN A 438 -31.69 -19.71 23.92
C GLN A 438 -30.37 -20.05 23.23
N PRO A 439 -30.27 -19.99 21.88
CA PRO A 439 -29.00 -20.15 21.21
C PRO A 439 -28.05 -19.03 21.64
N THR A 440 -26.78 -19.35 21.88
CA THR A 440 -25.75 -18.34 22.11
C THR A 440 -25.67 -17.42 20.89
N PRO A 441 -25.58 -16.08 21.06
CA PRO A 441 -25.49 -15.17 19.93
C PRO A 441 -24.24 -15.48 19.12
N ARG A 442 -24.43 -15.81 17.84
CA ARG A 442 -23.35 -16.09 16.89
C ARG A 442 -22.42 -14.87 16.83
N ASN A 443 -21.11 -15.08 16.94
CA ASN A 443 -20.15 -13.97 16.93
C ASN A 443 -20.30 -13.17 15.62
N ARG A 444 -20.35 -11.83 15.71
CA ARG A 444 -20.64 -10.93 14.59
C ARG A 444 -19.69 -11.05 13.38
N TYR A 445 -18.50 -11.62 13.58
CA TYR A 445 -17.52 -11.83 12.53
C TYR A 445 -17.45 -13.27 12.00
N PHE A 446 -18.25 -14.20 12.52
CA PHE A 446 -18.16 -15.62 12.14
C PHE A 446 -18.34 -15.81 10.62
N ASP A 447 -19.28 -15.09 10.01
CA ASP A 447 -19.51 -15.08 8.55
C ASP A 447 -18.45 -14.30 7.74
N GLN A 448 -17.50 -13.63 8.41
CA GLN A 448 -16.35 -12.97 7.78
C GLN A 448 -15.05 -13.79 7.86
N ILE A 449 -15.12 -14.99 8.46
CA ILE A 449 -14.06 -16.00 8.42
C ILE A 449 -14.41 -16.97 7.27
N PRO A 450 -13.47 -17.38 6.39
CA PRO A 450 -13.78 -18.32 5.31
C PRO A 450 -14.33 -19.65 5.85
N SER A 451 -15.38 -20.17 5.22
CA SER A 451 -16.17 -21.32 5.71
C SER A 451 -15.35 -22.59 5.95
N LEU A 452 -14.27 -22.79 5.18
CA LEU A 452 -13.28 -23.85 5.40
C LEU A 452 -12.78 -23.95 6.85
N PHE A 453 -12.63 -22.81 7.52
CA PHE A 453 -12.10 -22.75 8.89
C PHE A 453 -13.18 -22.97 9.95
N HIS A 454 -14.47 -22.83 9.62
CA HIS A 454 -15.58 -22.89 10.59
C HIS A 454 -15.59 -24.15 11.47
N PRO A 455 -15.31 -25.37 10.97
CA PRO A 455 -15.24 -26.59 11.81
C PRO A 455 -14.09 -26.60 12.83
N TYR A 456 -13.08 -25.75 12.63
CA TYR A 456 -11.82 -25.74 13.39
C TYR A 456 -11.72 -24.57 14.38
N ILE A 457 -12.65 -23.60 14.35
CA ILE A 457 -12.70 -22.46 15.26
C ILE A 457 -13.09 -22.94 16.67
N MET A 458 -12.16 -22.86 17.62
CA MET A 458 -12.46 -22.99 19.05
C MET A 458 -12.92 -21.68 19.68
N HIS A 459 -12.35 -20.55 19.25
CA HIS A 459 -12.59 -19.26 19.89
C HIS A 459 -12.38 -18.10 18.91
N ILE A 460 -13.18 -17.05 19.06
CA ILE A 460 -13.05 -15.78 18.34
C ILE A 460 -13.00 -14.65 19.38
N GLN A 461 -11.91 -13.89 19.37
CA GLN A 461 -11.69 -12.77 20.29
C GLN A 461 -11.66 -11.46 19.49
N ASP A 462 -12.71 -10.64 19.68
CA ASP A 462 -12.67 -9.23 19.30
C ASP A 462 -11.65 -8.51 20.20
N VAL A 463 -10.90 -7.57 19.64
CA VAL A 463 -9.95 -6.70 20.35
C VAL A 463 -10.30 -5.25 20.02
N LEU A 464 -9.78 -4.28 20.78
CA LEU A 464 -10.15 -2.88 20.58
C LEU A 464 -9.79 -2.37 19.17
N GLY A 465 -10.79 -1.83 18.46
CA GLY A 465 -10.66 -1.22 17.13
C GLY A 465 -10.05 0.18 17.13
N ASP A 466 -8.96 0.40 17.87
CA ASP A 466 -8.28 1.69 18.04
C ASP A 466 -7.19 1.96 16.98
N GLY A 467 -7.16 1.20 15.88
CA GLY A 467 -6.08 1.22 14.89
C GLY A 467 -4.82 0.45 15.30
N ASN A 468 -4.71 -0.04 16.54
CA ASN A 468 -3.68 -0.99 16.97
C ASN A 468 -4.15 -2.44 16.90
N CYS A 469 -5.40 -2.69 16.48
CA CYS A 469 -6.09 -4.00 16.48
C CYS A 469 -5.25 -5.18 15.96
N GLY A 470 -4.44 -5.01 14.91
CA GLY A 470 -3.51 -6.05 14.43
C GLY A 470 -2.46 -6.47 15.46
N PHE A 471 -1.84 -5.48 16.13
CA PHE A 471 -0.86 -5.70 17.19
C PHE A 471 -1.53 -6.24 18.47
N ARG A 472 -2.76 -5.79 18.79
CA ARG A 472 -3.61 -6.32 19.89
C ARG A 472 -3.96 -7.79 19.66
N ALA A 473 -4.33 -8.15 18.43
CA ALA A 473 -4.63 -9.53 18.03
C ALA A 473 -3.38 -10.41 18.11
N ILE A 474 -2.20 -9.93 17.66
CA ILE A 474 -0.93 -10.65 17.83
C ILE A 474 -0.58 -10.85 19.31
N SER A 475 -0.66 -9.80 20.15
CA SER A 475 -0.40 -9.90 21.59
C SER A 475 -1.28 -10.96 22.25
N THR A 476 -2.59 -10.89 22.05
CA THR A 476 -3.54 -11.86 22.60
C THR A 476 -3.37 -13.27 22.03
N CYS A 477 -2.87 -13.41 20.79
CA CYS A 477 -2.50 -14.69 20.19
C CYS A 477 -1.28 -15.33 20.87
N LEU A 478 -0.30 -14.52 21.28
CA LEU A 478 0.89 -14.94 22.03
C LEU A 478 0.63 -15.16 23.53
N GLY A 479 -0.63 -15.01 23.98
CA GLY A 479 -1.03 -15.15 25.38
C GLY A 479 -0.85 -13.88 26.23
N GLY A 480 -0.46 -12.76 25.62
CA GLY A 480 -0.38 -11.45 26.26
C GLY A 480 -1.74 -10.76 26.40
N ASP A 481 -1.74 -9.64 27.14
CA ASP A 481 -2.90 -8.74 27.24
C ASP A 481 -3.07 -7.94 25.94
N GLU A 482 -4.29 -7.50 25.62
CA GLU A 482 -4.50 -6.69 24.41
C GLU A 482 -3.86 -5.29 24.51
N ASP A 483 -3.76 -4.69 25.70
CA ASP A 483 -3.15 -3.37 25.90
C ASP A 483 -1.60 -3.36 25.87
N ALA A 484 -0.98 -4.53 25.64
CA ALA A 484 0.46 -4.70 25.40
C ALA A 484 0.87 -4.58 23.92
N TRP A 485 -0.01 -4.04 23.06
CA TRP A 485 0.25 -3.78 21.64
C TRP A 485 1.48 -2.88 21.39
N ASP A 486 1.86 -2.04 22.35
CA ASP A 486 3.05 -1.19 22.30
C ASP A 486 4.34 -1.99 22.43
N ASN A 487 4.35 -3.06 23.23
CA ASN A 487 5.46 -4.01 23.27
C ASN A 487 5.61 -4.71 21.92
N ILE A 488 4.51 -5.19 21.32
CA ILE A 488 4.54 -5.83 19.99
C ILE A 488 5.11 -4.87 18.94
N ARG A 489 4.63 -3.60 18.90
CA ARG A 489 5.19 -2.59 17.99
C ARG A 489 6.69 -2.41 18.18
N LYS A 490 7.15 -2.32 19.43
CA LYS A 490 8.57 -2.14 19.75
C LYS A 490 9.38 -3.37 19.33
N GLU A 491 8.94 -4.59 19.67
CA GLU A 491 9.66 -5.83 19.37
C GLU A 491 9.79 -6.08 17.86
N LEU A 492 8.76 -5.74 17.06
CA LEU A 492 8.83 -5.78 15.60
C LEU A 492 9.75 -4.69 15.02
N MET A 493 9.84 -3.52 15.68
CA MET A 493 10.74 -2.44 15.30
C MET A 493 12.19 -2.78 15.64
N ASP A 494 12.44 -3.41 16.80
CA ASP A 494 13.73 -3.93 17.23
C ASP A 494 14.18 -5.05 16.28
N GLU A 495 13.31 -6.03 15.96
CA GLU A 495 13.57 -7.10 14.95
C GLU A 495 13.98 -6.54 13.58
N LEU A 496 13.27 -5.51 13.10
CA LEU A 496 13.54 -4.84 11.84
C LEU A 496 14.87 -4.08 11.87
N CYS A 497 15.25 -3.48 13.00
CA CYS A 497 16.52 -2.78 13.16
C CYS A 497 17.71 -3.75 13.27
N GLU A 498 17.59 -4.75 14.15
CA GLU A 498 18.61 -5.80 14.40
C GLU A 498 19.01 -6.53 13.11
N HIS A 499 18.05 -6.76 12.21
CA HIS A 499 18.23 -7.54 10.99
C HIS A 499 17.97 -6.71 9.72
N TYR A 500 18.20 -5.38 9.78
CA TYR A 500 17.84 -4.43 8.73
C TYR A 500 18.33 -4.83 7.33
N TYR A 501 19.60 -5.18 7.18
CA TYR A 501 20.18 -5.59 5.89
C TYR A 501 19.54 -6.86 5.31
N TYR A 502 19.07 -7.78 6.17
CA TYR A 502 18.34 -8.96 5.73
C TYR A 502 16.94 -8.56 5.26
N TYR A 503 16.17 -7.88 6.12
CA TYR A 503 14.79 -7.50 5.78
C TYR A 503 14.71 -6.53 4.60
N ASN A 504 15.68 -5.65 4.39
CA ASN A 504 15.72 -4.77 3.22
C ASN A 504 15.65 -5.55 1.88
N ASN A 505 16.20 -6.78 1.86
CA ASN A 505 16.11 -7.69 0.71
C ASN A 505 14.80 -8.50 0.67
N VAL A 506 14.23 -8.87 1.83
CA VAL A 506 12.99 -9.66 1.93
C VAL A 506 11.74 -8.82 1.60
N ILE A 507 11.69 -7.58 2.12
CA ILE A 507 10.59 -6.61 1.96
C ILE A 507 11.01 -5.43 1.06
N THR A 508 11.91 -5.67 0.12
CA THR A 508 12.16 -4.81 -1.06
C THR A 508 12.25 -3.30 -0.79
N ASN A 509 13.19 -2.88 0.06
CA ASN A 509 13.40 -1.48 0.49
C ASN A 509 12.27 -0.81 1.31
N GLU A 510 11.17 -1.51 1.66
CA GLU A 510 10.06 -0.92 2.43
C GLU A 510 10.40 -0.64 3.91
N GLY A 511 11.56 -1.13 4.39
CA GLY A 511 12.01 -1.02 5.79
C GLY A 511 11.76 0.34 6.46
N PRO A 512 12.11 1.50 5.85
CA PRO A 512 11.83 2.81 6.43
C PRO A 512 10.32 3.11 6.61
N ARG A 513 9.44 2.70 5.69
CA ARG A 513 7.98 2.82 5.86
C ARG A 513 7.50 1.95 7.01
N ILE A 514 8.01 0.72 7.11
CA ILE A 514 7.61 -0.22 8.16
C ILE A 514 8.07 0.28 9.53
N TYR A 515 9.27 0.86 9.64
CA TYR A 515 9.75 1.54 10.84
C TYR A 515 8.83 2.71 11.24
N ASP A 516 8.54 3.63 10.31
CA ASP A 516 7.65 4.78 10.56
C ASP A 516 6.23 4.32 11.00
N ALA A 517 5.70 3.25 10.39
CA ALA A 517 4.38 2.70 10.71
C ALA A 517 4.35 1.96 12.07
N LEU A 518 5.46 1.36 12.50
CA LEU A 518 5.60 0.76 13.83
C LEU A 518 5.72 1.83 14.93
N ASN A 519 6.37 2.96 14.63
CA ASN A 519 6.70 4.05 15.56
C ASN A 519 5.48 4.90 16.00
N PHE A 520 4.56 4.28 16.74
CA PHE A 520 3.42 4.92 17.38
C PHE A 520 3.20 4.33 18.78
N PHE A 521 3.33 5.13 19.82
CA PHE A 521 3.28 4.68 21.22
C PHE A 521 2.34 5.52 22.11
N GLN A 522 1.42 6.28 21.51
CA GLN A 522 0.49 7.16 22.24
C GLN A 522 -0.68 6.34 22.81
N LYS A 523 -0.69 6.09 24.12
CA LYS A 523 -1.81 5.40 24.78
C LYS A 523 -3.02 6.33 24.94
N GLY A 524 -4.22 5.77 24.77
CA GLY A 524 -5.49 6.52 24.81
C GLY A 524 -5.82 7.31 23.54
N VAL A 525 -5.01 7.23 22.50
CA VAL A 525 -5.23 7.86 21.18
C VAL A 525 -5.34 6.77 20.12
N PHE A 526 -6.35 6.85 19.26
CA PHE A 526 -6.49 5.89 18.15
C PHE A 526 -5.37 6.10 17.13
N ALA A 527 -4.69 5.03 16.73
CA ALA A 527 -3.59 5.07 15.76
C ALA A 527 -4.12 5.49 14.37
N PRO A 528 -3.60 6.59 13.79
CA PRO A 528 -3.94 6.98 12.41
C PRO A 528 -3.52 5.91 11.39
N VAL A 529 -4.20 5.86 10.24
CA VAL A 529 -3.99 4.85 9.18
C VAL A 529 -2.52 4.58 8.79
N PRO A 530 -1.61 5.57 8.70
CA PRO A 530 -0.19 5.32 8.42
C PRO A 530 0.54 4.42 9.43
N TYR A 531 -0.02 4.25 10.63
CA TYR A 531 0.54 3.42 11.72
C TYR A 531 -0.21 2.10 11.92
N TRP A 532 -1.19 1.77 11.07
CA TRP A 532 -1.86 0.47 11.12
C TRP A 532 -0.89 -0.66 10.72
N ILE A 533 -1.21 -1.90 11.07
CA ILE A 533 -0.36 -3.05 10.72
C ILE A 533 -0.24 -3.18 9.20
N ALA A 534 0.99 -3.15 8.68
CA ALA A 534 1.26 -3.29 7.26
C ALA A 534 1.43 -4.76 6.88
N MET A 535 0.62 -5.23 5.94
CA MET A 535 0.68 -6.58 5.39
C MET A 535 1.17 -6.53 3.94
N PRO A 536 2.10 -7.41 3.52
CA PRO A 536 2.58 -8.60 4.22
C PRO A 536 3.73 -8.36 5.22
N GLU A 537 4.30 -7.17 5.29
CA GLU A 537 5.66 -6.96 5.83
C GLU A 537 5.75 -7.18 7.34
N MET A 538 4.80 -6.69 8.12
CA MET A 538 4.81 -6.86 9.58
C MET A 538 4.46 -8.28 10.02
N ALA A 539 3.76 -9.07 9.19
CA ALA A 539 3.55 -10.50 9.45
C ALA A 539 4.82 -11.34 9.21
N ILE A 540 5.66 -10.95 8.24
CA ILE A 540 7.00 -11.53 8.04
C ILE A 540 7.89 -11.27 9.26
N LEU A 541 7.86 -10.03 9.80
CA LEU A 541 8.56 -9.68 11.04
C LEU A 541 7.99 -10.47 12.24
N ALA A 542 6.67 -10.55 12.40
CA ALA A 542 6.04 -11.20 13.56
C ALA A 542 6.27 -12.72 13.60
N ALA A 543 6.12 -13.42 12.47
CA ALA A 543 6.44 -14.84 12.42
C ALA A 543 7.89 -15.10 12.86
N SER A 544 8.82 -14.28 12.36
CA SER A 544 10.26 -14.42 12.62
C SER A 544 10.68 -14.01 14.05
N LYS A 545 10.16 -12.89 14.59
CA LYS A 545 10.52 -12.41 15.94
C LYS A 545 10.04 -13.35 17.05
N TYR A 546 8.85 -13.92 16.89
CA TYR A 546 8.24 -14.81 17.88
C TYR A 546 8.48 -16.30 17.61
N ASN A 547 9.13 -16.64 16.49
CA ASN A 547 9.33 -18.00 15.98
C ASN A 547 8.02 -18.82 15.89
N VAL A 548 6.95 -18.18 15.40
CA VAL A 548 5.59 -18.75 15.31
C VAL A 548 5.12 -18.91 13.87
N ILE A 549 4.18 -19.84 13.67
CA ILE A 549 3.37 -19.90 12.46
C ILE A 549 2.26 -18.85 12.60
N LEU A 550 2.22 -17.87 11.72
CA LEU A 550 1.18 -16.83 11.70
C LEU A 550 0.27 -17.01 10.49
N HIS A 551 -1.00 -17.32 10.73
CA HIS A 551 -2.04 -17.32 9.72
C HIS A 551 -2.77 -15.97 9.71
N VAL A 552 -2.84 -15.32 8.55
CA VAL A 552 -3.68 -14.15 8.33
C VAL A 552 -4.84 -14.57 7.42
N LEU A 553 -6.05 -14.68 7.98
CA LEU A 553 -7.22 -15.15 7.25
C LEU A 553 -8.06 -13.96 6.74
N SER A 554 -8.66 -14.10 5.55
CA SER A 554 -9.68 -13.16 5.08
C SER A 554 -10.53 -13.75 3.95
N MET A 555 -11.75 -13.23 3.77
CA MET A 555 -12.62 -13.52 2.61
C MET A 555 -12.04 -13.07 1.26
N ARG A 556 -10.87 -12.41 1.25
CA ARG A 556 -10.13 -11.99 0.04
C ARG A 556 -8.94 -12.91 -0.30
N GLY A 557 -8.75 -13.98 0.47
CA GLY A 557 -7.55 -14.83 0.46
C GLY A 557 -6.93 -14.89 1.86
N SER A 558 -6.44 -16.07 2.23
CA SER A 558 -5.76 -16.33 3.50
C SER A 558 -4.30 -16.70 3.22
N VAL A 559 -3.37 -16.31 4.09
CA VAL A 559 -1.93 -16.51 3.89
C VAL A 559 -1.26 -17.01 5.16
N THR A 560 -0.32 -17.94 5.02
CA THR A 560 0.55 -18.41 6.12
C THR A 560 1.92 -17.75 6.03
N TYR A 561 2.42 -17.31 7.18
CA TYR A 561 3.74 -16.76 7.40
C TYR A 561 4.50 -17.70 8.33
N LEU A 562 5.65 -18.20 7.87
CA LEU A 562 6.58 -19.02 8.66
C LEU A 562 7.80 -18.17 9.04
N PRO A 563 8.53 -18.50 10.12
CA PRO A 563 9.76 -17.81 10.49
C PRO A 563 10.81 -17.90 9.38
N PHE A 564 11.44 -16.77 9.06
CA PHE A 564 12.35 -16.67 7.91
C PHE A 564 13.80 -17.05 8.22
N ARG A 565 14.20 -16.95 9.49
CA ARG A 565 15.61 -16.96 9.92
C ARG A 565 15.98 -18.12 10.84
N THR A 566 15.00 -18.89 11.30
CA THR A 566 15.12 -19.83 12.42
C THR A 566 14.46 -21.17 12.09
N PRO A 567 15.02 -22.31 12.54
CA PRO A 567 14.39 -23.62 12.41
C PRO A 567 13.11 -23.73 13.26
N PRO A 568 12.25 -24.72 12.98
CA PRO A 568 11.18 -25.11 13.90
C PRO A 568 11.76 -25.47 15.28
N PRO A 569 11.13 -25.04 16.39
CA PRO A 569 11.58 -25.42 17.72
C PRO A 569 11.40 -26.94 17.90
N PRO A 570 12.28 -27.62 18.66
CA PRO A 570 12.18 -29.07 18.89
C PRO A 570 11.02 -29.48 19.83
N SER A 571 10.30 -28.50 20.37
CA SER A 571 9.08 -28.66 21.17
C SER A 571 7.83 -28.29 20.36
N GLN A 572 6.65 -28.36 20.95
CA GLN A 572 5.37 -28.05 20.29
C GLN A 572 5.42 -26.69 19.55
N HIS A 573 5.27 -26.73 18.23
CA HIS A 573 5.22 -25.53 17.40
C HIS A 573 4.00 -24.67 17.77
N VAL A 574 4.20 -23.36 17.90
CA VAL A 574 3.13 -22.39 18.18
C VAL A 574 2.54 -21.90 16.87
N SER A 575 1.23 -22.06 16.68
CA SER A 575 0.48 -21.49 15.56
C SER A 575 -0.59 -20.52 16.06
N ILE A 576 -0.65 -19.34 15.43
CA ILE A 576 -1.56 -18.25 15.76
C ILE A 576 -2.34 -17.81 14.52
N ALA A 577 -3.60 -17.41 14.69
CA ALA A 577 -4.43 -16.93 13.59
C ALA A 577 -5.09 -15.58 13.92
N ILE A 578 -4.93 -14.62 13.01
CA ILE A 578 -5.66 -13.35 13.02
C ILE A 578 -6.51 -13.25 11.76
N VAL A 579 -7.66 -12.57 11.85
CA VAL A 579 -8.61 -12.44 10.73
C VAL A 579 -8.86 -10.97 10.43
N HIS A 580 -8.78 -10.60 9.15
CA HIS A 580 -9.12 -9.26 8.68
C HIS A 580 -10.62 -9.16 8.37
N VAL A 581 -11.32 -8.32 9.13
CA VAL A 581 -12.79 -8.19 9.18
C VAL A 581 -13.21 -6.71 9.12
N ASP A 582 -14.47 -6.43 8.79
CA ASP A 582 -15.07 -5.10 8.56
C ASP A 582 -14.33 -4.22 7.51
N ASN A 583 -13.33 -4.80 6.80
CA ASN A 583 -12.38 -4.17 5.87
C ASN A 583 -11.37 -3.20 6.50
N ASN A 584 -11.30 -3.11 7.83
CA ASN A 584 -10.37 -2.21 8.53
C ASN A 584 -9.94 -2.72 9.92
N HIS A 585 -10.37 -3.91 10.34
CA HIS A 585 -10.17 -4.42 11.69
C HIS A 585 -9.53 -5.81 11.70
N TYR A 586 -8.84 -6.13 12.79
CA TYR A 586 -8.21 -7.43 13.02
C TYR A 586 -8.68 -8.04 14.32
N ILE A 587 -9.07 -9.31 14.28
CA ILE A 587 -9.50 -10.10 15.44
C ILE A 587 -8.64 -11.35 15.57
N LYS A 588 -8.55 -11.90 16.79
CA LYS A 588 -7.88 -13.18 17.05
C LYS A 588 -8.85 -14.34 16.86
N VAL A 589 -8.36 -15.42 16.26
CA VAL A 589 -9.07 -16.71 16.17
C VAL A 589 -8.15 -17.83 16.67
N VAL A 590 -8.71 -18.76 17.43
CA VAL A 590 -8.02 -19.99 17.84
C VAL A 590 -8.54 -21.13 16.96
N LEU A 591 -7.66 -21.68 16.12
CA LEU A 591 -7.92 -22.86 15.32
C LEU A 591 -7.33 -24.11 16.00
N ASN A 592 -8.02 -25.23 15.93
CA ASN A 592 -7.58 -26.51 16.52
C ASN A 592 -7.70 -27.67 15.53
N GLY A 593 -6.96 -28.75 15.80
CA GLY A 593 -6.90 -29.94 14.96
C GLY A 593 -6.14 -29.74 13.66
N GLU A 594 -6.30 -30.71 12.76
CA GLU A 594 -5.65 -30.76 11.45
C GLU A 594 -6.40 -29.91 10.41
N TYR A 595 -6.45 -28.60 10.65
CA TYR A 595 -7.04 -27.64 9.70
C TYR A 595 -6.15 -27.43 8.47
N PRO A 596 -6.74 -27.28 7.25
CA PRO A 596 -6.01 -26.83 6.07
C PRO A 596 -5.26 -25.53 6.34
N MET A 597 -3.97 -25.48 6.02
CA MET A 597 -3.11 -24.32 6.28
C MET A 597 -3.07 -23.43 5.04
N PRO A 598 -3.45 -22.14 5.12
CA PRO A 598 -3.47 -21.23 3.98
C PRO A 598 -2.15 -21.18 3.20
N THR A 599 -2.23 -20.88 1.90
CA THR A 599 -1.08 -20.76 1.00
C THR A 599 0.09 -19.98 1.62
N LEU A 600 1.29 -20.53 1.48
CA LEU A 600 2.51 -19.99 2.07
C LEU A 600 2.99 -18.72 1.34
N ILE A 601 3.31 -17.66 2.08
CA ILE A 601 3.75 -16.37 1.52
C ILE A 601 4.99 -16.53 0.62
N HIS A 602 4.90 -16.09 -0.64
CA HIS A 602 5.94 -16.32 -1.65
C HIS A 602 7.33 -15.78 -1.24
N HIS A 603 7.38 -14.72 -0.42
CA HIS A 603 8.63 -14.19 0.15
C HIS A 603 9.43 -15.28 0.90
N TRP A 604 8.76 -16.18 1.63
CA TRP A 604 9.43 -17.25 2.39
C TRP A 604 10.08 -18.29 1.47
N THR A 605 9.39 -18.66 0.40
CA THR A 605 9.91 -19.58 -0.62
C THR A 605 11.17 -19.04 -1.31
N ARG A 606 11.31 -17.71 -1.43
CA ARG A 606 12.46 -17.03 -2.07
C ARG A 606 13.60 -16.65 -1.12
N HIS A 607 13.30 -16.26 0.12
CA HIS A 607 14.25 -15.49 0.94
C HIS A 607 14.58 -16.10 2.32
N ARG A 608 13.93 -17.19 2.75
CA ARG A 608 14.27 -17.86 4.02
C ARG A 608 15.76 -18.27 4.05
N LEU A 609 16.33 -18.33 5.25
CA LEU A 609 17.62 -18.97 5.47
C LEU A 609 17.49 -20.51 5.38
N GLU A 610 18.60 -21.19 5.10
CA GLU A 610 18.63 -22.66 4.94
C GLU A 610 18.11 -23.38 6.19
N GLU A 611 18.51 -22.93 7.38
CA GLU A 611 18.06 -23.45 8.68
C GLU A 611 16.53 -23.45 8.85
N ALA A 612 15.83 -22.50 8.22
CA ALA A 612 14.37 -22.41 8.30
C ALA A 612 13.66 -23.38 7.34
N SER A 613 14.35 -24.07 6.42
CA SER A 613 13.69 -24.85 5.37
C SER A 613 12.77 -25.96 5.88
N THR A 614 13.12 -26.57 7.01
CA THR A 614 12.44 -27.74 7.59
C THR A 614 11.06 -27.43 8.16
N TRP A 615 10.69 -26.14 8.37
CA TRP A 615 9.34 -25.75 8.77
C TRP A 615 8.26 -26.31 7.83
N ILE A 616 8.52 -26.41 6.52
CA ILE A 616 7.50 -26.85 5.57
C ILE A 616 7.23 -28.36 5.63
N ASP A 617 8.21 -29.16 6.06
CA ASP A 617 8.11 -30.63 6.01
C ASP A 617 7.10 -31.18 7.02
N SER A 618 6.99 -30.56 8.20
CA SER A 618 5.97 -30.91 9.20
C SER A 618 4.53 -30.56 8.77
N TYR A 619 4.36 -29.72 7.74
CA TYR A 619 3.07 -29.11 7.40
C TYR A 619 2.62 -29.30 5.96
N ARG A 620 3.45 -29.91 5.09
CA ARG A 620 3.15 -30.13 3.65
C ARG A 620 1.72 -30.64 3.43
N ARG A 621 1.34 -31.77 4.06
CA ARG A 621 0.00 -32.38 4.02
C ARG A 621 -1.15 -31.39 4.29
N ARG A 622 -0.94 -30.37 5.14
CA ARG A 622 -1.95 -29.39 5.51
C ARG A 622 -2.00 -28.19 4.58
N PHE A 623 -0.87 -27.82 3.95
CA PHE A 623 -0.89 -26.93 2.79
C PHE A 623 -1.58 -27.62 1.60
N ASP A 624 -1.25 -28.89 1.33
CA ASP A 624 -1.87 -29.70 0.26
C ASP A 624 -3.40 -29.74 0.43
N MET A 625 -3.92 -29.94 1.66
CA MET A 625 -5.35 -29.86 1.99
C MET A 625 -6.00 -28.49 1.73
N TYR A 626 -5.23 -27.39 1.70
CA TYR A 626 -5.74 -26.05 1.41
C TYR A 626 -5.74 -25.78 -0.09
N GLU A 627 -4.65 -26.11 -0.79
CA GLU A 627 -4.59 -25.99 -2.25
C GLU A 627 -5.64 -26.90 -2.90
N GLU A 628 -5.84 -28.14 -2.42
CA GLU A 628 -6.95 -29.01 -2.86
C GLU A 628 -8.33 -28.37 -2.68
N TYR A 629 -8.55 -27.58 -1.62
CA TYR A 629 -9.82 -26.90 -1.42
C TYR A 629 -9.98 -25.71 -2.37
N ILE A 630 -8.91 -24.93 -2.58
CA ILE A 630 -8.89 -23.81 -3.53
C ILE A 630 -9.13 -24.31 -4.96
N ASP A 631 -8.47 -25.40 -5.38
CA ASP A 631 -8.69 -26.05 -6.67
C ASP A 631 -10.12 -26.58 -6.83
N ARG A 632 -10.71 -27.19 -5.78
CA ARG A 632 -12.11 -27.63 -5.81
C ARG A 632 -13.10 -26.47 -5.92
N VAL A 633 -12.88 -25.36 -5.21
CA VAL A 633 -13.73 -24.16 -5.30
C VAL A 633 -13.60 -23.51 -6.68
N HIS A 634 -12.37 -23.38 -7.19
CA HIS A 634 -12.15 -22.86 -8.53
C HIS A 634 -12.67 -23.77 -9.65
N THR A 635 -12.66 -25.10 -9.47
CA THR A 635 -13.24 -26.02 -10.47
C THR A 635 -14.76 -26.12 -10.37
N SER A 636 -15.39 -25.94 -9.20
CA SER A 636 -16.85 -25.78 -9.13
C SER A 636 -17.33 -24.53 -9.87
N ASP A 637 -16.57 -23.42 -9.81
CA ASP A 637 -16.85 -22.20 -10.60
C ASP A 637 -16.71 -22.40 -12.13
N TYR A 638 -16.23 -23.57 -12.60
CA TYR A 638 -16.16 -23.96 -14.02
C TYR A 638 -17.07 -25.14 -14.41
N MET A 639 -17.74 -25.80 -13.45
CA MET A 639 -18.52 -27.02 -13.73
C MET A 639 -20.02 -26.78 -13.91
N ASP A 640 -20.59 -25.71 -13.33
CA ASP A 640 -22.01 -25.35 -13.49
C ASP A 640 -22.28 -24.62 -14.84
N VAL A 641 -21.74 -25.15 -15.93
CA VAL A 641 -21.89 -24.61 -17.31
C VAL A 641 -22.04 -25.75 -18.35
N ASP A 642 -22.92 -26.72 -18.09
CA ASP A 642 -23.48 -27.64 -19.10
C ASP A 642 -24.71 -28.43 -18.57
N GLU A 643 -25.80 -27.73 -18.21
CA GLU A 643 -27.17 -28.28 -18.12
C GLU A 643 -28.26 -27.19 -18.35
#